data_AF-A0A8H7EEG7-F1
#
_entry.id   AF-A0A8H7EEG7-F1
#
_cell.length_a   1.000
_cell.length_b   1.000
_cell.length_c   1.000
_cell.angle_alpha   90.00
_cell.angle_beta   90.00
_cell.angle_gamma   90.00
#
_symmetry.space_group_name_H-M   'P 1'
#
loop_
_entity.id
_entity.type
_entity.pdbx_description
1 polymer ?
#
loop_
_entity_poly.entity_id
_entity_poly.type
_entity_poly.pdbx_seq_one_letter_code
_entity_poly.pdbx_strand_id
1 'polypeptide(L)'
;MAQPPQPFAPPTCLHLKMLLLTVFALCCAMIVQARSHLGRTAKVVDARQFTNETTYDFVIVGGGIAGLTIADRLTENPDVTVLVIEYGPFDLKEDGVMIPGAYFPVPYLWLPLMSTPQTALNNASFGVPCGRVVGGGSVVNAMFFHRSDAELYNAWEELGATGWGWFDLLPYFKKSETFTAPDAEYAASHNITWNLAIHGSGGPVQASHAPYDYPGSANKYNGALNLGIQPNLDPNGGRAQGVFRLLRSIDPKIQTRSSARINRYDRDAVRPNYHILPNTAVSRVVFENLTAIGVDHISTSDDTKGTVQASKEVIIAAGSVHTPQILQLSGIGDPAHLKNLGIKSISQLPGVGRNLQDHLVLKVNYNYTSNHVPNGGSLQSNATYAMEQRILYNTGKPSAYDLTGTTGNLIIQLPLSNFTNASVSIMSKAASISPADILGKDINPSILAGYEKQRAIITKGINTEAVGGLSWNTGPETSIYMTRPFSRGSIKIKSTNVLDAPLIDYGAITDSTDLDILYAIYMKNRELMATPDLAVLGPIETAPAPGIENEGDIKESIKAALEPSNAHQCCTAAMMARKDGGVVDPQNRVYGTRKISVVDASTWPLVAGGGPQASVYAGAEKNYQSINRETEWYTSAEMDILNLFHVQEMIAVVTGGGTGIGLMIAQALASAGASKVYILGRRKDKLELAAAQHESLIPLQCDITSKESLQAAVDIIAKDFGFINLLVANSGILGPTSSFVPGLGVQELRKNIFEDTAMEEFSQTFHVNTTATYFSMFAFLELLDAGNQNALAGGFGRLGVTMSTY
;
A
#
# COMPACT_ATOMS: atom_id res chain seq x y z
N MET A 1 96.92 34.16 -12.09
CA MET A 1 96.29 35.29 -11.37
C MET A 1 94.78 35.02 -11.40
N ALA A 2 94.23 34.27 -10.44
CA ALA A 2 93.68 34.73 -9.15
C ALA A 2 92.18 35.15 -9.24
N GLN A 3 91.28 34.16 -9.02
CA GLN A 3 89.94 34.09 -8.35
C GLN A 3 88.92 35.28 -8.36
N PRO A 4 87.59 35.08 -8.14
CA PRO A 4 86.95 34.05 -7.26
C PRO A 4 85.63 33.42 -7.86
N PRO A 5 84.80 32.64 -7.13
CA PRO A 5 84.45 31.27 -7.50
C PRO A 5 83.03 31.10 -8.09
N GLN A 6 82.84 30.00 -8.83
CA GLN A 6 81.52 29.55 -9.27
C GLN A 6 80.67 29.05 -8.09
N PRO A 7 79.35 29.33 -8.06
CA PRO A 7 78.47 28.80 -7.03
C PRO A 7 78.14 27.33 -7.29
N PHE A 8 78.45 26.50 -6.29
CA PHE A 8 77.93 25.15 -6.12
C PHE A 8 76.41 25.18 -5.94
N ALA A 9 75.68 24.40 -6.74
CA ALA A 9 74.37 23.89 -6.36
C ALA A 9 74.52 22.38 -6.04
N PRO A 10 74.24 21.92 -4.82
CA PRO A 10 74.38 20.51 -4.47
C PRO A 10 73.21 19.66 -4.99
N PRO A 11 73.43 18.35 -5.24
CA PRO A 11 72.53 17.49 -5.99
C PRO A 11 71.35 16.97 -5.16
N THR A 12 70.16 17.14 -5.75
CA THR A 12 69.03 16.21 -5.85
C THR A 12 68.77 15.21 -4.71
N CYS A 13 67.73 15.56 -3.97
CA CYS A 13 66.91 14.75 -3.07
C CYS A 13 66.11 13.63 -3.81
N LEU A 14 66.80 12.74 -4.53
CA LEU A 14 66.15 11.64 -5.28
C LEU A 14 66.33 10.26 -4.63
N HIS A 15 67.37 10.06 -3.82
CA HIS A 15 67.65 8.76 -3.20
C HIS A 15 66.97 8.55 -1.84
N LEU A 16 66.56 9.62 -1.13
CA LEU A 16 65.82 9.49 0.14
C LEU A 16 64.30 9.30 -0.07
N LYS A 17 63.75 9.76 -1.21
CA LYS A 17 62.34 9.54 -1.57
C LYS A 17 62.07 8.10 -2.01
N MET A 18 63.00 7.44 -2.72
CA MET A 18 62.80 6.03 -3.11
C MET A 18 62.83 5.09 -1.90
N LEU A 19 63.73 5.31 -0.93
CA LEU A 19 63.83 4.42 0.24
C LEU A 19 62.61 4.53 1.17
N LEU A 20 62.08 5.75 1.38
CA LEU A 20 60.84 5.97 2.16
C LEU A 20 59.59 5.46 1.43
N LEU A 21 59.53 5.49 0.09
CA LEU A 21 58.44 4.89 -0.68
C LEU A 21 58.47 3.36 -0.67
N THR A 22 59.65 2.72 -0.69
CA THR A 22 59.72 1.24 -0.58
C THR A 22 59.40 0.73 0.82
N VAL A 23 59.77 1.44 1.89
CA VAL A 23 59.43 1.00 3.26
C VAL A 23 57.95 1.26 3.57
N PHE A 24 57.34 2.32 3.03
CA PHE A 24 55.89 2.54 3.12
C PHE A 24 55.10 1.51 2.28
N ALA A 25 55.60 1.15 1.08
CA ALA A 25 54.98 0.14 0.24
C ALA A 25 55.07 -1.28 0.83
N LEU A 26 56.17 -1.64 1.52
CA LEU A 26 56.29 -2.95 2.18
C LEU A 26 55.52 -3.05 3.50
N CYS A 27 55.34 -1.96 4.25
CA CYS A 27 54.44 -1.93 5.41
C CYS A 27 52.95 -1.92 5.00
N CYS A 28 52.60 -1.39 3.83
CA CYS A 28 51.26 -1.56 3.26
C CYS A 28 51.05 -2.96 2.65
N ALA A 29 52.08 -3.62 2.12
CA ALA A 29 51.96 -4.94 1.49
C ALA A 29 51.84 -6.12 2.47
N MET A 30 52.20 -5.96 3.75
CA MET A 30 51.97 -6.97 4.79
C MET A 30 50.71 -6.74 5.66
N ILE A 31 49.87 -5.77 5.29
CA ILE A 31 48.46 -5.66 5.75
C ILE A 31 47.47 -6.00 4.59
N VAL A 32 47.98 -6.53 3.48
CA VAL A 32 47.14 -7.19 2.46
C VAL A 32 47.18 -8.70 2.70
N GLN A 33 46.79 -9.12 3.91
CA GLN A 33 46.07 -10.38 4.02
C GLN A 33 44.77 -10.19 3.26
N ALA A 34 44.54 -11.03 2.25
CA ALA A 34 43.35 -11.08 1.43
C ALA A 34 42.06 -10.93 2.27
N ARG A 35 41.59 -9.70 2.44
CA ARG A 35 40.16 -9.43 2.61
C ARG A 35 39.62 -9.35 1.20
N SER A 36 39.10 -10.48 0.74
CA SER A 36 38.17 -10.52 -0.38
C SER A 36 37.22 -9.32 -0.30
N HIS A 37 37.25 -8.47 -1.32
CA HIS A 37 36.21 -7.47 -1.58
C HIS A 37 34.89 -8.17 -1.82
N LEU A 38 34.13 -8.42 -0.76
CA LEU A 38 32.70 -8.74 -0.82
C LEU A 38 32.09 -8.17 0.45
N GLY A 39 31.43 -7.01 0.35
CA GLY A 39 30.48 -6.59 1.37
C GLY A 39 29.41 -7.68 1.45
N ARG A 40 29.48 -8.55 2.45
CA ARG A 40 28.41 -9.50 2.69
C ARG A 40 27.27 -8.71 3.32
N THR A 41 26.19 -8.61 2.55
CA THR A 41 24.85 -8.15 2.95
C THR A 41 24.33 -9.02 4.11
N ALA A 42 23.04 -8.93 4.44
CA ALA A 42 22.39 -9.87 5.36
C ALA A 42 22.91 -11.32 5.17
N LYS A 43 23.15 -12.04 6.27
CA LYS A 43 23.89 -13.30 6.23
C LYS A 43 22.97 -14.43 5.76
N VAL A 44 23.34 -15.08 4.67
CA VAL A 44 22.73 -16.36 4.28
C VAL A 44 23.13 -17.42 5.31
N VAL A 45 22.13 -18.09 5.88
CA VAL A 45 22.29 -19.15 6.88
C VAL A 45 21.84 -20.48 6.30
N ASP A 46 22.29 -21.57 6.90
CA ASP A 46 22.04 -22.94 6.43
C ASP A 46 21.09 -23.67 7.40
N ALA A 47 20.17 -24.46 6.86
CA ALA A 47 19.18 -25.21 7.64
C ALA A 47 19.84 -26.09 8.73
N ARG A 48 21.04 -26.61 8.47
CA ARG A 48 21.80 -27.47 9.39
C ARG A 48 22.36 -26.73 10.61
N GLN A 49 22.30 -25.39 10.61
CA GLN A 49 22.73 -24.55 11.72
C GLN A 49 21.61 -24.35 12.76
N PHE A 50 20.36 -24.71 12.45
CA PHE A 50 19.25 -24.58 13.38
C PHE A 50 19.12 -25.82 14.25
N THR A 51 19.00 -25.58 15.55
CA THR A 51 18.56 -26.57 16.53
C THR A 51 17.22 -26.10 17.10
N ASN A 52 16.53 -26.95 17.86
CA ASN A 52 15.27 -26.55 18.51
C ASN A 52 15.42 -25.38 19.50
N GLU A 53 16.65 -25.03 19.87
CA GLU A 53 17.00 -23.90 20.75
C GLU A 53 17.36 -22.62 19.98
N THR A 54 17.40 -22.65 18.64
CA THR A 54 17.71 -21.45 17.86
C THR A 54 16.53 -20.48 17.86
N THR A 55 16.77 -19.28 18.37
CA THR A 55 15.75 -18.26 18.57
C THR A 55 16.14 -16.94 17.89
N TYR A 56 15.15 -16.32 17.25
CA TYR A 56 15.22 -14.95 16.72
C TYR A 56 14.13 -14.10 17.38
N ASP A 57 14.26 -12.78 17.34
CA ASP A 57 13.16 -11.90 17.74
C ASP A 57 11.98 -12.04 16.78
N PHE A 58 12.28 -11.96 15.48
CA PHE A 58 11.29 -12.10 14.44
C PHE A 58 11.66 -13.21 13.46
N VAL A 59 10.69 -14.04 13.13
CA VAL A 59 10.78 -15.01 12.02
C VAL A 59 9.79 -14.60 10.95
N ILE A 60 10.29 -14.29 9.76
CA ILE A 60 9.49 -13.88 8.60
C ILE A 60 9.38 -15.04 7.62
N VAL A 61 8.14 -15.41 7.30
CA VAL A 61 7.82 -16.51 6.40
C VAL A 61 7.57 -15.96 5.00
N GLY A 62 8.57 -16.03 4.12
CA GLY A 62 8.53 -15.50 2.76
C GLY A 62 9.44 -14.28 2.59
N GLY A 63 10.43 -14.41 1.70
CA GLY A 63 11.36 -13.37 1.28
C GLY A 63 10.87 -12.56 0.09
N GLY A 64 9.56 -12.30 -0.01
CA GLY A 64 8.95 -11.45 -1.03
C GLY A 64 9.10 -9.94 -0.76
N ILE A 65 8.32 -9.13 -1.47
CA ILE A 65 8.31 -7.66 -1.33
C ILE A 65 8.07 -7.23 0.13
N ALA A 66 6.99 -7.74 0.74
CA ALA A 66 6.61 -7.37 2.10
C ALA A 66 7.61 -7.89 3.14
N GLY A 67 7.99 -9.17 3.03
CA GLY A 67 8.89 -9.82 3.97
C GLY A 67 10.29 -9.17 4.01
N LEU A 68 10.90 -8.92 2.85
CA LEU A 68 12.20 -8.23 2.81
C LEU A 68 12.10 -6.77 3.23
N THR A 69 10.99 -6.08 2.93
CA THR A 69 10.80 -4.69 3.39
C THR A 69 10.75 -4.60 4.92
N ILE A 70 10.01 -5.50 5.57
CA ILE A 70 9.90 -5.50 7.04
C ILE A 70 11.21 -5.98 7.67
N ALA A 71 11.87 -7.00 7.10
CA ALA A 71 13.18 -7.44 7.59
C ALA A 71 14.24 -6.33 7.51
N ASP A 72 14.32 -5.60 6.39
CA ASP A 72 15.19 -4.43 6.23
C ASP A 72 14.93 -3.42 7.35
N ARG A 73 13.67 -3.05 7.59
CA ARG A 73 13.30 -2.06 8.62
C ARG A 73 13.55 -2.52 10.05
N LEU A 74 13.21 -3.77 10.40
CA LEU A 74 13.44 -4.30 11.75
C LEU A 74 14.93 -4.37 12.08
N THR A 75 15.75 -4.74 11.10
CA THR A 75 17.20 -4.92 11.29
C THR A 75 18.00 -3.62 11.25
N GLU A 76 17.36 -2.48 10.97
CA GLU A 76 17.95 -1.15 11.23
C GLU A 76 18.28 -0.99 12.73
N ASN A 77 17.55 -1.66 13.62
CA ASN A 77 17.92 -1.78 15.03
C ASN A 77 18.89 -2.96 15.22
N PRO A 78 20.16 -2.71 15.62
CA PRO A 78 21.15 -3.78 15.79
C PRO A 78 20.82 -4.76 16.93
N ASP A 79 19.96 -4.40 17.87
CA ASP A 79 19.53 -5.24 18.99
C ASP A 79 18.39 -6.22 18.61
N VAL A 80 17.86 -6.11 17.39
CA VAL A 80 16.77 -6.96 16.89
C VAL A 80 17.33 -7.98 15.91
N THR A 81 17.06 -9.25 16.17
CA THR A 81 17.45 -10.37 15.29
C THR A 81 16.29 -10.82 14.42
N VAL A 82 16.53 -10.95 13.11
CA VAL A 82 15.51 -11.35 12.14
C VAL A 82 16.00 -12.52 11.30
N LEU A 83 15.16 -13.55 11.17
CA LEU A 83 15.32 -14.61 10.18
C LEU A 83 14.21 -14.53 9.14
N VAL A 84 14.58 -14.38 7.87
CA VAL A 84 13.67 -14.57 6.74
C VAL A 84 13.83 -15.99 6.21
N ILE A 85 12.74 -16.75 6.07
CA ILE A 85 12.76 -18.08 5.45
C ILE A 85 12.07 -17.97 4.09
N GLU A 86 12.77 -18.31 3.01
CA GLU A 86 12.28 -18.21 1.64
C GLU A 86 12.32 -19.58 0.95
N TYR A 87 11.21 -19.92 0.28
CA TYR A 87 11.09 -21.19 -0.43
C TYR A 87 12.09 -21.28 -1.58
N GLY A 88 12.24 -20.19 -2.34
CA GLY A 88 13.08 -20.14 -3.53
C GLY A 88 14.56 -19.86 -3.28
N PRO A 89 15.38 -19.99 -4.34
CA PRO A 89 16.79 -19.60 -4.31
C PRO A 89 16.94 -18.07 -4.43
N PHE A 90 18.19 -17.60 -4.45
CA PHE A 90 18.53 -16.30 -5.01
C PHE A 90 18.61 -16.39 -6.54
N ASP A 91 18.22 -15.33 -7.25
CA ASP A 91 18.56 -15.19 -8.67
C ASP A 91 20.07 -14.98 -8.89
N LEU A 92 20.56 -15.09 -10.13
CA LEU A 92 21.97 -14.89 -10.46
C LEU A 92 22.26 -13.49 -10.98
N LYS A 93 21.28 -12.57 -10.89
CA LYS A 93 21.30 -11.25 -11.54
C LYS A 93 21.56 -11.36 -13.03
N GLU A 94 21.10 -12.43 -13.65
CA GLU A 94 21.21 -12.63 -15.10
C GLU A 94 20.34 -11.63 -15.87
N ASP A 95 20.65 -11.47 -17.15
CA ASP A 95 19.91 -10.57 -18.05
C ASP A 95 18.40 -10.80 -18.01
N GLY A 96 17.95 -12.05 -17.97
CA GLY A 96 16.52 -12.41 -17.94
C GLY A 96 15.76 -11.87 -16.72
N VAL A 97 16.48 -11.57 -15.65
CA VAL A 97 15.96 -10.91 -14.44
C VAL A 97 16.20 -9.41 -14.51
N MET A 98 17.44 -8.99 -14.80
CA MET A 98 17.89 -7.62 -14.61
C MET A 98 17.48 -6.67 -15.73
N ILE A 99 17.49 -7.12 -16.99
CA ILE A 99 17.30 -6.27 -18.16
C ILE A 99 15.84 -6.39 -18.64
N PRO A 100 15.05 -5.29 -18.67
CA PRO A 100 13.64 -5.34 -19.05
C PRO A 100 13.38 -6.05 -20.39
N GLY A 101 14.09 -5.72 -21.46
CA GLY A 101 13.85 -6.36 -22.77
C GLY A 101 14.35 -7.79 -22.90
N ALA A 102 15.15 -8.28 -21.96
CA ALA A 102 15.56 -9.69 -21.88
C ALA A 102 14.63 -10.52 -20.98
N TYR A 103 13.56 -9.91 -20.45
CA TYR A 103 12.62 -10.49 -19.49
C TYR A 103 12.29 -11.97 -19.75
N PHE A 104 12.72 -12.83 -18.83
CA PHE A 104 12.50 -14.26 -18.86
C PHE A 104 12.27 -14.80 -17.43
N PRO A 105 11.04 -14.72 -16.91
CA PRO A 105 10.76 -15.04 -15.50
C PRO A 105 10.74 -16.54 -15.19
N VAL A 106 10.65 -17.40 -16.21
CA VAL A 106 10.41 -18.85 -16.10
C VAL A 106 11.31 -19.56 -15.07
N PRO A 107 12.62 -19.30 -14.97
CA PRO A 107 13.49 -20.00 -14.00
C PRO A 107 13.08 -19.83 -12.53
N TYR A 108 12.37 -18.74 -12.23
CA TYR A 108 11.98 -18.34 -10.87
C TYR A 108 10.48 -18.31 -10.65
N LEU A 109 9.69 -18.82 -11.61
CA LEU A 109 8.27 -19.08 -11.39
C LEU A 109 8.08 -20.39 -10.65
N TRP A 110 6.97 -20.48 -9.91
CA TRP A 110 6.53 -21.71 -9.28
C TRP A 110 5.95 -22.67 -10.32
N LEU A 111 6.79 -23.55 -10.88
CA LEU A 111 6.40 -24.43 -11.99
C LEU A 111 6.58 -25.92 -11.66
N PRO A 112 5.57 -26.78 -11.95
CA PRO A 112 4.19 -26.42 -12.29
C PRO A 112 3.38 -26.05 -11.03
N LEU A 113 2.61 -24.97 -11.10
CA LEU A 113 1.52 -24.66 -10.18
C LEU A 113 0.26 -24.41 -11.00
N MET A 114 -0.81 -25.16 -10.73
CA MET A 114 -2.00 -25.18 -11.58
C MET A 114 -3.26 -24.96 -10.74
N SER A 115 -4.25 -24.29 -11.33
CA SER A 115 -5.59 -24.17 -10.75
C SER A 115 -6.33 -25.51 -10.82
N THR A 116 -7.31 -25.68 -9.94
CA THR A 116 -8.39 -26.64 -10.17
C THR A 116 -9.14 -26.28 -11.45
N PRO A 117 -9.83 -27.24 -12.08
CA PRO A 117 -10.73 -26.96 -13.21
C PRO A 117 -11.70 -25.84 -12.87
N GLN A 118 -11.76 -24.83 -13.73
CA GLN A 118 -12.61 -23.65 -13.55
C GLN A 118 -13.96 -23.90 -14.21
N THR A 119 -15.01 -24.08 -13.41
CA THR A 119 -16.35 -24.49 -13.89
C THR A 119 -16.94 -23.50 -14.90
N ALA A 120 -16.78 -22.21 -14.66
CA ALA A 120 -17.26 -21.15 -15.54
C ALA A 120 -16.35 -20.92 -16.77
N LEU A 121 -15.16 -21.53 -16.82
CA LEU A 121 -14.22 -21.47 -17.96
C LEU A 121 -14.04 -22.84 -18.61
N ASN A 122 -15.16 -23.50 -18.92
CA ASN A 122 -15.20 -24.78 -19.64
C ASN A 122 -14.39 -25.91 -18.96
N ASN A 123 -14.29 -25.89 -17.63
CA ASN A 123 -13.49 -26.82 -16.83
C ASN A 123 -12.00 -26.85 -17.21
N ALA A 124 -11.47 -25.76 -17.79
CA ALA A 124 -10.04 -25.61 -18.04
C ALA A 124 -9.26 -25.39 -16.74
N SER A 125 -8.02 -25.85 -16.70
CA SER A 125 -7.04 -25.55 -15.65
C SER A 125 -6.01 -24.56 -16.18
N PHE A 126 -5.60 -23.63 -15.34
CA PHE A 126 -4.70 -22.54 -15.71
C PHE A 126 -3.44 -22.56 -14.87
N GLY A 127 -2.33 -22.08 -15.44
CA GLY A 127 -1.12 -21.84 -14.67
C GLY A 127 -1.35 -20.78 -13.58
N VAL A 128 -0.69 -20.93 -12.44
CA VAL A 128 -0.72 -19.96 -11.35
C VAL A 128 0.66 -19.29 -11.27
N PRO A 129 0.86 -18.16 -11.94
CA PRO A 129 2.14 -17.47 -11.92
C PRO A 129 2.42 -16.94 -10.51
N CYS A 130 3.48 -17.44 -9.88
CA CYS A 130 3.94 -17.04 -8.56
C CYS A 130 5.47 -17.00 -8.55
N GLY A 131 6.05 -15.96 -7.97
CA GLY A 131 7.50 -15.87 -7.80
C GLY A 131 7.98 -16.81 -6.70
N ARG A 132 9.01 -17.61 -7.00
CA ARG A 132 9.67 -18.56 -6.12
C ARG A 132 11.16 -18.26 -6.08
N VAL A 133 11.52 -17.16 -5.43
CA VAL A 133 12.87 -16.57 -5.42
C VAL A 133 12.96 -15.52 -4.32
N VAL A 134 14.14 -15.28 -3.75
CA VAL A 134 14.37 -14.14 -2.85
C VAL A 134 14.09 -12.82 -3.59
N GLY A 135 13.14 -12.04 -3.09
CA GLY A 135 12.54 -10.87 -3.74
C GLY A 135 11.13 -11.13 -4.28
N GLY A 136 10.71 -12.40 -4.36
CA GLY A 136 9.40 -12.86 -4.78
C GLY A 136 8.96 -12.29 -6.13
N GLY A 137 7.70 -11.86 -6.22
CA GLY A 137 7.11 -11.30 -7.44
C GLY A 137 7.91 -10.14 -8.05
N SER A 138 8.65 -9.35 -7.27
CA SER A 138 9.42 -8.22 -7.80
C SER A 138 10.62 -8.61 -8.68
N VAL A 139 11.08 -9.86 -8.58
CA VAL A 139 12.16 -10.42 -9.42
C VAL A 139 11.61 -10.93 -10.76
N VAL A 140 10.35 -11.37 -10.79
CA VAL A 140 9.73 -12.04 -11.94
C VAL A 140 8.63 -11.22 -12.63
N ASN A 141 8.23 -10.07 -12.11
CA ASN A 141 7.13 -9.29 -12.70
C ASN A 141 7.54 -8.49 -13.94
N ALA A 142 6.55 -7.93 -14.64
CA ALA A 142 6.76 -7.03 -15.78
C ALA A 142 7.19 -5.60 -15.40
N MET A 143 7.58 -5.36 -14.14
CA MET A 143 8.05 -4.10 -13.56
C MET A 143 7.04 -2.94 -13.53
N PHE A 144 5.76 -3.16 -13.86
CA PHE A 144 4.74 -2.12 -13.75
C PHE A 144 4.63 -1.61 -12.31
N PHE A 145 4.82 -0.32 -12.12
CA PHE A 145 4.82 0.33 -10.82
C PHE A 145 3.67 1.34 -10.77
N HIS A 146 2.52 0.86 -10.31
CA HIS A 146 1.24 1.55 -10.42
C HIS A 146 0.52 1.57 -9.07
N ARG A 147 -0.26 2.64 -8.82
CA ARG A 147 -1.18 2.80 -7.70
C ARG A 147 -2.61 2.85 -8.22
N SER A 148 -3.58 2.59 -7.36
CA SER A 148 -5.00 2.57 -7.73
C SER A 148 -5.65 3.95 -7.61
N ASP A 149 -6.91 4.05 -8.03
CA ASP A 149 -7.80 5.13 -7.61
C ASP A 149 -7.84 5.23 -6.07
N ALA A 150 -7.92 6.45 -5.54
CA ALA A 150 -7.97 6.73 -4.11
C ALA A 150 -9.18 6.06 -3.46
N GLU A 151 -10.31 6.05 -4.17
CA GLU A 151 -11.57 5.44 -3.77
C GLU A 151 -11.43 3.93 -3.50
N LEU A 152 -10.52 3.23 -4.20
CA LEU A 152 -10.29 1.81 -3.95
C LEU A 152 -9.61 1.55 -2.61
N TYR A 153 -8.65 2.39 -2.22
CA TYR A 153 -8.01 2.30 -0.91
C TYR A 153 -8.98 2.72 0.19
N ASN A 154 -9.81 3.73 -0.06
CA ASN A 154 -10.89 4.12 0.86
C ASN A 154 -11.93 3.00 1.02
N ALA A 155 -12.20 2.24 -0.04
CA ALA A 155 -13.04 1.04 0.02
C ALA A 155 -12.43 -0.05 0.91
N TRP A 156 -11.10 -0.16 1.00
CA TRP A 156 -10.48 -1.08 1.97
C TRP A 156 -10.84 -0.68 3.40
N GLU A 157 -10.76 0.61 3.70
CA GLU A 157 -11.15 1.15 5.00
C GLU A 157 -12.64 0.97 5.30
N GLU A 158 -13.52 1.21 4.32
CA GLU A 158 -14.97 0.96 4.44
C GLU A 158 -15.28 -0.52 4.74
N LEU A 159 -14.43 -1.45 4.27
CA LEU A 159 -14.52 -2.88 4.52
C LEU A 159 -13.91 -3.32 5.86
N GLY A 160 -13.40 -2.38 6.65
CA GLY A 160 -12.90 -2.62 7.99
C GLY A 160 -11.37 -2.58 8.11
N ALA A 161 -10.63 -2.31 7.04
CA ALA A 161 -9.19 -2.04 7.11
C ALA A 161 -8.95 -0.58 7.58
N THR A 162 -9.39 -0.23 8.78
CA THR A 162 -9.31 1.14 9.31
C THR A 162 -7.90 1.72 9.23
N GLY A 163 -7.78 2.94 8.72
CA GLY A 163 -6.51 3.60 8.45
C GLY A 163 -5.80 3.07 7.20
N TRP A 164 -6.42 2.29 6.33
CA TRP A 164 -5.84 1.89 5.03
C TRP A 164 -6.40 2.69 3.85
N GLY A 165 -7.02 3.84 4.13
CA GLY A 165 -7.47 4.79 3.11
C GLY A 165 -6.30 5.39 2.33
N TRP A 166 -6.64 6.10 1.23
CA TRP A 166 -5.65 6.71 0.34
C TRP A 166 -4.68 7.63 1.08
N PHE A 167 -5.20 8.54 1.90
CA PHE A 167 -4.38 9.52 2.61
C PHE A 167 -3.51 8.88 3.70
N ASP A 168 -3.95 7.76 4.28
CA ASP A 168 -3.14 7.00 5.24
C ASP A 168 -1.99 6.25 4.58
N LEU A 169 -2.20 5.78 3.34
CA LEU A 169 -1.19 5.03 2.58
C LEU A 169 -0.24 5.93 1.79
N LEU A 170 -0.66 7.13 1.38
CA LEU A 170 0.15 8.06 0.58
C LEU A 170 1.54 8.34 1.19
N PRO A 171 1.70 8.59 2.52
CA PRO A 171 3.02 8.74 3.12
C PRO A 171 3.92 7.52 2.94
N TYR A 172 3.35 6.31 2.96
CA TYR A 172 4.10 5.06 2.83
C TYR A 172 4.42 4.73 1.37
N PHE A 173 3.54 5.08 0.43
CA PHE A 173 3.88 5.08 -0.99
C PHE A 173 5.12 5.94 -1.24
N LYS A 174 5.09 7.20 -0.78
CA LYS A 174 6.23 8.14 -0.89
C LYS A 174 7.48 7.64 -0.15
N LYS A 175 7.33 7.02 1.02
CA LYS A 175 8.45 6.47 1.79
C LYS A 175 9.13 5.30 1.07
N SER A 176 8.36 4.52 0.32
CA SER A 176 8.87 3.31 -0.33
C SER A 176 9.70 3.57 -1.59
N GLU A 177 9.45 4.67 -2.29
CA GLU A 177 9.98 4.92 -3.63
C GLU A 177 10.96 6.11 -3.70
N THR A 178 11.78 6.08 -4.74
CA THR A 178 12.42 7.27 -5.33
C THR A 178 11.90 7.39 -6.76
N PHE A 179 11.04 8.38 -6.98
CA PHE A 179 10.60 8.79 -8.31
C PHE A 179 11.71 9.56 -9.01
N THR A 180 11.98 9.22 -10.26
CA THR A 180 12.85 10.00 -11.14
C THR A 180 12.07 10.44 -12.36
N ALA A 181 12.01 11.75 -12.56
CA ALA A 181 11.39 12.33 -13.74
C ALA A 181 12.14 11.89 -15.01
N PRO A 182 11.42 11.64 -16.13
CA PRO A 182 12.05 11.38 -17.41
C PRO A 182 12.82 12.61 -17.91
N ASP A 183 13.67 12.40 -18.92
CA ASP A 183 14.25 13.50 -19.69
C ASP A 183 13.17 14.44 -20.23
N ALA A 184 13.43 15.74 -20.21
CA ALA A 184 12.44 16.76 -20.53
C ALA A 184 12.00 16.74 -22.02
N GLU A 185 12.92 16.45 -22.94
CA GLU A 185 12.61 16.34 -24.37
C GLU A 185 11.80 15.07 -24.66
N TYR A 186 12.19 13.96 -24.03
CA TYR A 186 11.43 12.71 -24.10
C TYR A 186 10.01 12.90 -23.54
N ALA A 187 9.87 13.55 -22.38
CA ALA A 187 8.58 13.82 -21.78
C ALA A 187 7.68 14.67 -22.67
N ALA A 188 8.22 15.76 -23.24
CA ALA A 188 7.47 16.68 -24.10
C ALA A 188 7.00 15.99 -25.39
N SER A 189 7.88 15.23 -26.05
CA SER A 189 7.55 14.52 -27.29
C SER A 189 6.55 13.36 -27.09
N HIS A 190 6.47 12.83 -25.87
CA HIS A 190 5.62 11.69 -25.54
C HIS A 190 4.45 12.05 -24.60
N ASN A 191 4.12 13.33 -24.41
CA ASN A 191 3.01 13.75 -23.55
C ASN A 191 3.06 13.12 -22.14
N ILE A 192 4.25 13.01 -21.56
CA ILE A 192 4.42 12.49 -20.20
C ILE A 192 4.37 13.66 -19.23
N THR A 193 3.49 13.56 -18.25
CA THR A 193 3.36 14.50 -17.14
C THR A 193 3.46 13.75 -15.82
N TRP A 194 3.72 14.49 -14.74
CA TRP A 194 3.78 13.94 -13.39
C TRP A 194 3.46 15.00 -12.34
N ASN A 195 3.15 14.56 -11.12
CA ASN A 195 2.97 15.43 -9.96
C ASN A 195 3.99 15.11 -8.87
N LEU A 196 5.00 15.96 -8.69
CA LEU A 196 6.04 15.74 -7.68
C LEU A 196 5.50 15.67 -6.24
N ALA A 197 4.35 16.28 -5.95
CA ALA A 197 3.80 16.29 -4.59
C ALA A 197 3.36 14.89 -4.09
N ILE A 198 2.99 13.99 -5.00
CA ILE A 198 2.50 12.64 -4.68
C ILE A 198 3.60 11.56 -4.73
N HIS A 199 4.83 11.96 -5.06
CA HIS A 199 5.95 11.05 -5.24
C HIS A 199 7.00 11.13 -4.12
N GLY A 200 7.66 10.00 -3.88
CA GLY A 200 8.80 9.86 -2.98
C GLY A 200 10.12 10.21 -3.66
N SER A 201 11.13 10.67 -2.90
CA SER A 201 12.46 11.01 -3.44
C SER A 201 13.63 10.38 -2.67
N GLY A 202 13.35 9.52 -1.69
CA GLY A 202 14.38 8.92 -0.82
C GLY A 202 14.13 7.46 -0.44
N GLY A 203 13.05 6.85 -0.94
CA GLY A 203 12.78 5.44 -0.73
C GLY A 203 13.65 4.55 -1.62
N PRO A 204 13.89 3.29 -1.24
CA PRO A 204 14.79 2.43 -2.00
C PRO A 204 14.32 2.06 -3.39
N VAL A 205 13.01 1.96 -3.60
CA VAL A 205 12.46 1.44 -4.84
C VAL A 205 12.55 2.52 -5.92
N GLN A 206 13.42 2.32 -6.90
CA GLN A 206 13.48 3.20 -8.06
C GLN A 206 12.20 3.09 -8.88
N ALA A 207 11.54 4.22 -9.11
CA ALA A 207 10.34 4.36 -9.92
C ALA A 207 10.62 5.39 -11.03
N SER A 208 10.65 4.95 -12.28
CA SER A 208 10.97 5.82 -13.40
C SER A 208 10.25 5.37 -14.68
N HIS A 209 10.20 6.24 -15.67
CA HIS A 209 9.69 5.90 -17.00
C HIS A 209 10.81 5.26 -17.81
N ALA A 210 10.47 4.22 -18.59
CA ALA A 210 11.39 3.73 -19.60
C ALA A 210 11.53 4.79 -20.72
N PRO A 211 12.76 5.13 -21.13
CA PRO A 211 13.03 6.19 -22.12
C PRO A 211 12.83 5.69 -23.56
N TYR A 212 11.89 4.77 -23.80
CA TYR A 212 11.66 4.18 -25.11
C TYR A 212 10.17 3.90 -25.37
N ASP A 213 9.74 4.12 -26.59
CA ASP A 213 8.44 3.73 -27.14
C ASP A 213 8.63 3.15 -28.54
N TYR A 214 7.82 2.14 -28.88
CA TYR A 214 7.74 1.68 -30.27
C TYR A 214 6.99 2.71 -31.14
N PRO A 215 7.32 2.84 -32.44
CA PRO A 215 6.73 3.82 -33.35
C PRO A 215 5.19 3.85 -33.37
N GLY A 216 4.53 2.68 -33.26
CA GLY A 216 3.06 2.59 -33.25
C GLY A 216 2.37 3.12 -31.98
N SER A 217 3.12 3.48 -30.93
CA SER A 217 2.55 3.96 -29.66
C SER A 217 1.78 5.27 -29.84
N ALA A 218 2.23 6.14 -30.76
CA ALA A 218 1.56 7.40 -31.06
C ALA A 218 0.16 7.18 -31.65
N ASN A 219 -0.01 6.18 -32.52
CA ASN A 219 -1.30 5.82 -33.11
C ASN A 219 -2.33 5.47 -32.04
N LYS A 220 -1.94 4.69 -31.03
CA LYS A 220 -2.85 4.35 -29.93
C LYS A 220 -3.15 5.54 -29.04
N TYR A 221 -2.16 6.38 -28.75
CA TYR A 221 -2.38 7.59 -27.96
C TYR A 221 -3.41 8.50 -28.63
N ASN A 222 -3.21 8.83 -29.91
CA ASN A 222 -4.14 9.65 -30.69
C ASN A 222 -5.50 8.97 -30.89
N GLY A 223 -5.52 7.66 -31.12
CA GLY A 223 -6.75 6.88 -31.18
C GLY A 223 -7.57 7.01 -29.90
N ALA A 224 -6.92 6.98 -28.73
CA ALA A 224 -7.61 7.21 -27.46
C ALA A 224 -8.20 8.64 -27.38
N LEU A 225 -7.45 9.66 -27.81
CA LEU A 225 -7.93 11.04 -27.84
C LEU A 225 -9.14 11.22 -28.78
N ASN A 226 -9.13 10.55 -29.94
CA ASN A 226 -10.26 10.58 -30.88
C ASN A 226 -11.54 10.00 -30.28
N LEU A 227 -11.43 9.07 -29.33
CA LEU A 227 -12.56 8.55 -28.55
C LEU A 227 -12.94 9.44 -27.35
N GLY A 228 -12.29 10.59 -27.19
CA GLY A 228 -12.50 11.50 -26.06
C GLY A 228 -11.88 11.02 -24.75
N ILE A 229 -11.03 9.98 -24.78
CA ILE A 229 -10.30 9.51 -23.60
C ILE A 229 -9.25 10.56 -23.24
N GLN A 230 -9.34 11.08 -22.02
CA GLN A 230 -8.47 12.15 -21.57
C GLN A 230 -7.10 11.62 -21.13
N PRO A 231 -6.01 12.35 -21.41
CA PRO A 231 -4.72 12.10 -20.79
C PRO A 231 -4.80 12.21 -19.26
N ASN A 232 -4.02 11.39 -18.56
CA ASN A 232 -3.88 11.50 -17.11
C ASN A 232 -2.63 12.32 -16.75
N LEU A 233 -2.77 13.27 -15.81
CA LEU A 233 -1.64 14.05 -15.31
C LEU A 233 -0.58 13.16 -14.64
N ASP A 234 -1.01 12.27 -13.77
CA ASP A 234 -0.18 11.31 -13.05
C ASP A 234 -1.08 10.16 -12.53
N PRO A 235 -1.00 8.95 -13.12
CA PRO A 235 -1.88 7.84 -12.74
C PRO A 235 -1.64 7.37 -11.31
N ASN A 236 -0.49 7.71 -10.70
CA ASN A 236 -0.16 7.36 -9.32
C ASN A 236 -0.65 8.41 -8.31
N GLY A 237 -1.35 9.46 -8.76
CA GLY A 237 -1.89 10.53 -7.93
C GLY A 237 -3.23 10.22 -7.25
N GLY A 238 -3.69 8.97 -7.26
CA GLY A 238 -4.99 8.57 -6.69
C GLY A 238 -6.15 8.66 -7.68
N ARG A 239 -5.86 8.85 -8.98
CA ARG A 239 -6.84 8.72 -10.06
C ARG A 239 -6.16 7.99 -11.21
N ALA A 240 -6.42 6.70 -11.34
CA ALA A 240 -5.72 5.82 -12.28
C ALA A 240 -6.51 5.66 -13.59
N GLN A 241 -7.05 6.76 -14.13
CA GLN A 241 -8.02 6.75 -15.24
C GLN A 241 -7.56 7.62 -16.40
N GLY A 242 -7.82 7.19 -17.64
CA GLY A 242 -7.43 7.90 -18.86
C GLY A 242 -6.38 7.15 -19.66
N VAL A 243 -5.68 7.87 -20.53
CA VAL A 243 -4.54 7.37 -21.30
C VAL A 243 -3.22 7.91 -20.74
N PHE A 244 -2.26 7.03 -20.47
CA PHE A 244 -0.99 7.41 -19.84
C PHE A 244 0.13 6.39 -20.08
N ARG A 245 1.37 6.83 -19.88
CA ARG A 245 2.55 5.95 -19.86
C ARG A 245 2.83 5.50 -18.43
N LEU A 246 3.20 4.24 -18.28
CA LEU A 246 3.36 3.62 -16.97
C LEU A 246 4.71 4.00 -16.35
N LEU A 247 4.70 4.18 -15.03
CA LEU A 247 5.91 4.04 -14.25
C LEU A 247 6.33 2.59 -14.15
N ARG A 248 7.65 2.40 -14.10
CA ARG A 248 8.28 1.10 -13.95
C ARG A 248 9.22 1.11 -12.76
N SER A 249 9.34 -0.04 -12.12
CA SER A 249 10.34 -0.29 -11.09
C SER A 249 11.69 -0.60 -11.74
N ILE A 250 12.32 0.43 -12.31
CA ILE A 250 13.61 0.36 -12.98
C ILE A 250 14.52 1.48 -12.47
N ASP A 251 15.81 1.18 -12.35
CA ASP A 251 16.84 2.17 -12.04
C ASP A 251 16.98 3.14 -13.22
N PRO A 252 16.81 4.46 -13.02
CA PRO A 252 16.81 5.42 -14.11
C PRO A 252 18.18 5.61 -14.77
N LYS A 253 19.29 5.21 -14.12
CA LYS A 253 20.64 5.43 -14.63
C LYS A 253 21.12 4.27 -15.51
N ILE A 254 20.86 3.05 -15.05
CA ILE A 254 21.35 1.83 -15.72
C ILE A 254 20.24 1.00 -16.35
N GLN A 255 18.97 1.43 -16.22
CA GLN A 255 17.80 0.80 -16.85
C GLN A 255 17.66 -0.68 -16.52
N THR A 256 18.01 -1.07 -15.29
CA THR A 256 17.82 -2.41 -14.76
C THR A 256 16.65 -2.46 -13.80
N ARG A 257 16.04 -3.64 -13.64
CA ARG A 257 15.02 -3.93 -12.63
C ARG A 257 15.41 -3.43 -11.23
N SER A 258 14.43 -2.83 -10.55
CA SER A 258 14.44 -2.42 -9.15
C SER A 258 13.56 -3.39 -8.34
N SER A 259 14.16 -4.48 -7.85
CA SER A 259 13.47 -5.57 -7.12
C SER A 259 13.66 -5.46 -5.61
N ALA A 260 12.79 -6.11 -4.82
CA ALA A 260 12.90 -6.13 -3.36
C ALA A 260 14.23 -6.74 -2.89
N ARG A 261 14.77 -7.72 -3.62
CA ARG A 261 16.11 -8.26 -3.37
C ARG A 261 17.15 -7.13 -3.41
N ILE A 262 17.19 -6.37 -4.49
CA ILE A 262 18.15 -5.28 -4.65
C ILE A 262 17.89 -4.18 -3.62
N ASN A 263 16.63 -3.81 -3.48
CA ASN A 263 16.14 -2.64 -2.75
C ASN A 263 16.04 -2.83 -1.24
N ARG A 264 16.20 -4.04 -0.70
CA ARG A 264 16.01 -4.31 0.75
C ARG A 264 17.07 -5.24 1.32
N TYR A 265 17.64 -6.10 0.49
CA TYR A 265 18.65 -7.06 0.92
C TYR A 265 20.07 -6.65 0.46
N ASP A 266 20.24 -6.16 -0.77
CA ASP A 266 21.57 -5.84 -1.33
C ASP A 266 22.13 -4.44 -0.95
N ARG A 267 21.38 -3.61 -0.22
CA ARG A 267 21.57 -2.14 -0.05
C ARG A 267 22.81 -1.62 0.71
N ASP A 268 23.87 -2.40 0.84
CA ASP A 268 25.16 -1.99 1.43
C ASP A 268 25.14 -1.55 2.91
N ALA A 269 25.27 -2.54 3.80
CA ALA A 269 25.93 -2.49 5.11
C ALA A 269 25.96 -3.93 5.65
N VAL A 270 27.03 -4.34 6.34
CA VAL A 270 27.05 -5.65 7.02
C VAL A 270 26.08 -5.58 8.18
N ARG A 271 24.94 -6.29 8.09
CA ARG A 271 23.94 -6.42 9.17
C ARG A 271 24.00 -7.83 9.77
N PRO A 272 24.79 -8.06 10.84
CA PRO A 272 24.95 -9.39 11.44
C PRO A 272 23.67 -9.93 12.10
N ASN A 273 22.65 -9.09 12.27
CA ASN A 273 21.34 -9.39 12.85
C ASN A 273 20.26 -9.69 11.78
N TYR A 274 20.58 -9.57 10.49
CA TYR A 274 19.68 -9.86 9.38
C TYR A 274 20.09 -11.18 8.71
N HIS A 275 19.33 -12.24 8.94
CA HIS A 275 19.57 -13.57 8.36
C HIS A 275 18.51 -13.97 7.34
N ILE A 276 18.91 -14.75 6.34
CA ILE A 276 18.00 -15.37 5.37
C ILE A 276 18.34 -16.84 5.14
N LEU A 277 17.30 -17.67 5.14
CA LEU A 277 17.35 -19.10 4.84
C LEU A 277 16.59 -19.37 3.53
N PRO A 278 17.28 -19.41 2.38
CA PRO A 278 16.67 -19.72 1.09
C PRO A 278 16.45 -21.22 0.93
N ASN A 279 15.80 -21.63 -0.17
CA ASN A 279 15.53 -23.04 -0.50
C ASN A 279 14.86 -23.81 0.64
N THR A 280 13.94 -23.16 1.37
CA THR A 280 13.32 -23.73 2.56
C THR A 280 11.84 -23.36 2.65
N ALA A 281 10.98 -24.37 2.72
CA ALA A 281 9.55 -24.19 2.91
C ALA A 281 9.23 -24.12 4.41
N VAL A 282 8.49 -23.09 4.83
CA VAL A 282 7.85 -23.11 6.16
C VAL A 282 6.60 -23.96 6.08
N SER A 283 6.56 -25.02 6.88
CA SER A 283 5.46 -25.99 6.91
C SER A 283 4.26 -25.52 7.72
N ARG A 284 4.50 -24.94 8.89
CA ARG A 284 3.46 -24.38 9.77
C ARG A 284 4.08 -23.46 10.82
N VAL A 285 3.24 -22.64 11.42
CA VAL A 285 3.52 -21.92 12.66
C VAL A 285 3.27 -22.84 13.84
N VAL A 286 4.19 -22.81 14.81
CA VAL A 286 4.10 -23.58 16.05
C VAL A 286 3.49 -22.71 17.14
N PHE A 287 2.54 -23.29 17.89
CA PHE A 287 1.79 -22.58 18.92
C PHE A 287 1.97 -23.23 20.30
N GLU A 288 2.10 -22.37 21.32
CA GLU A 288 1.78 -22.70 22.70
C GLU A 288 0.45 -22.04 23.05
N ASN A 289 -0.60 -22.85 23.22
CA ASN A 289 -1.99 -22.39 23.29
C ASN A 289 -2.38 -21.54 22.06
N LEU A 290 -2.55 -20.23 22.24
CA LEU A 290 -2.89 -19.26 21.19
C LEU A 290 -1.71 -18.35 20.80
N THR A 291 -0.53 -18.56 21.40
CA THR A 291 0.66 -17.75 21.14
C THR A 291 1.56 -18.47 20.14
N ALA A 292 1.87 -17.83 19.02
CA ALA A 292 2.87 -18.32 18.09
C ALA A 292 4.27 -18.19 18.73
N ILE A 293 5.05 -19.28 18.67
CA ILE A 293 6.37 -19.37 19.32
C ILE A 293 7.50 -19.66 18.33
N GLY A 294 7.18 -19.89 17.06
CA GLY A 294 8.15 -20.27 16.04
C GLY A 294 7.50 -20.90 14.83
N VAL A 295 8.33 -21.51 13.97
CA VAL A 295 7.87 -22.20 12.76
C VAL A 295 8.63 -23.50 12.55
N ASP A 296 7.93 -24.50 12.02
CA ASP A 296 8.53 -25.73 11.50
C ASP A 296 8.86 -25.52 10.02
N HIS A 297 10.04 -25.94 9.57
CA HIS A 297 10.50 -25.77 8.20
C HIS A 297 11.08 -27.06 7.60
N ILE A 298 11.13 -27.11 6.27
CA ILE A 298 11.73 -28.20 5.49
C ILE A 298 12.56 -27.62 4.34
N SER A 299 13.81 -28.02 4.24
CA SER A 299 14.69 -27.71 3.12
C SER A 299 14.11 -28.30 1.83
N THR A 300 13.98 -27.48 0.79
CA THR A 300 13.49 -27.93 -0.53
C THR A 300 14.58 -28.61 -1.35
N SER A 301 15.81 -28.65 -0.84
CA SER A 301 16.97 -29.22 -1.52
C SER A 301 17.32 -30.64 -1.07
N ASP A 302 17.08 -30.98 0.20
CA ASP A 302 17.49 -32.25 0.80
C ASP A 302 16.50 -32.79 1.85
N ASP A 303 15.29 -32.22 1.93
CA ASP A 303 14.22 -32.60 2.87
C ASP A 303 14.57 -32.49 4.36
N THR A 304 15.68 -31.82 4.71
CA THR A 304 16.06 -31.59 6.10
C THR A 304 15.00 -30.76 6.82
N LYS A 305 14.48 -31.29 7.93
CA LYS A 305 13.46 -30.63 8.76
C LYS A 305 14.10 -29.96 9.97
N GLY A 306 13.51 -28.86 10.41
CA GLY A 306 13.90 -28.18 11.63
C GLY A 306 12.81 -27.26 12.15
N THR A 307 13.05 -26.71 13.33
CA THR A 307 12.17 -25.73 13.98
C THR A 307 13.02 -24.55 14.41
N VAL A 308 12.49 -23.33 14.24
CA VAL A 308 13.12 -22.11 14.73
C VAL A 308 12.13 -21.31 15.56
N GLN A 309 12.59 -20.77 16.68
CA GLN A 309 11.75 -20.03 17.62
C GLN A 309 11.73 -18.53 17.29
N ALA A 310 10.59 -17.89 17.58
CA ALA A 310 10.40 -16.44 17.50
C ALA A 310 10.05 -15.91 18.90
N SER A 311 10.94 -15.10 19.49
CA SER A 311 10.75 -14.55 20.84
C SER A 311 9.71 -13.42 20.85
N LYS A 312 9.60 -12.63 19.77
CA LYS A 312 8.64 -11.53 19.63
C LYS A 312 7.47 -11.88 18.74
N GLU A 313 7.70 -12.23 17.48
CA GLU A 313 6.60 -12.43 16.52
C GLU A 313 6.98 -13.27 15.28
N VAL A 314 6.03 -14.07 14.80
CA VAL A 314 6.08 -14.73 13.48
C VAL A 314 5.31 -13.88 12.47
N ILE A 315 5.97 -13.45 11.39
CA ILE A 315 5.37 -12.59 10.36
C ILE A 315 5.22 -13.36 9.07
N ILE A 316 3.99 -13.60 8.61
CA ILE A 316 3.71 -14.32 7.36
C ILE A 316 3.66 -13.34 6.18
N ALA A 317 4.51 -13.60 5.18
CA ALA A 317 4.65 -12.83 3.95
C ALA A 317 4.85 -13.76 2.73
N ALA A 318 4.19 -14.92 2.72
CA ALA A 318 4.37 -15.98 1.74
C ALA A 318 3.60 -15.74 0.42
N GLY A 319 2.90 -14.61 0.32
CA GLY A 319 2.07 -14.25 -0.82
C GLY A 319 0.71 -14.92 -0.78
N SER A 320 -0.23 -14.40 -1.56
CA SER A 320 -1.65 -14.74 -1.45
C SER A 320 -2.00 -16.18 -1.79
N VAL A 321 -1.09 -16.92 -2.43
CA VAL A 321 -1.27 -18.35 -2.67
C VAL A 321 -0.84 -19.20 -1.48
N HIS A 322 0.33 -18.93 -0.88
CA HIS A 322 0.91 -19.82 0.13
C HIS A 322 0.65 -19.37 1.57
N THR A 323 0.36 -18.09 1.81
CA THR A 323 -0.11 -17.60 3.12
C THR A 323 -1.32 -18.38 3.66
N PRO A 324 -2.43 -18.56 2.90
CA PRO A 324 -3.56 -19.34 3.39
C PRO A 324 -3.22 -20.83 3.56
N GLN A 325 -2.28 -21.38 2.78
CA GLN A 325 -1.80 -22.75 2.96
C GLN A 325 -1.09 -22.92 4.31
N ILE A 326 -0.17 -22.02 4.64
CA ILE A 326 0.57 -22.04 5.91
C ILE A 326 -0.39 -21.84 7.09
N LEU A 327 -1.32 -20.89 7.01
CA LEU A 327 -2.32 -20.68 8.06
C LEU A 327 -3.18 -21.95 8.30
N GLN A 328 -3.66 -22.60 7.23
CA GLN A 328 -4.44 -23.83 7.33
C GLN A 328 -3.61 -24.98 7.95
N LEU A 329 -2.36 -25.18 7.52
CA LEU A 329 -1.46 -26.18 8.10
C LEU A 329 -1.12 -25.90 9.59
N SER A 330 -1.23 -24.64 10.00
CA SER A 330 -1.04 -24.19 11.38
C SER A 330 -2.29 -24.32 12.25
N GLY A 331 -3.40 -24.84 11.71
CA GLY A 331 -4.67 -24.97 12.43
C GLY A 331 -5.52 -23.69 12.45
N ILE A 332 -5.25 -22.74 11.55
CA ILE A 332 -6.00 -21.49 11.43
C ILE A 332 -6.80 -21.53 10.12
N GLY A 333 -8.14 -21.59 10.21
CA GLY A 333 -8.98 -21.72 9.03
C GLY A 333 -10.40 -22.21 9.30
N ASP A 334 -11.04 -22.76 8.27
CA ASP A 334 -12.35 -23.41 8.37
C ASP A 334 -12.25 -24.70 9.22
N PRO A 335 -12.88 -24.76 10.40
CA PRO A 335 -12.75 -25.90 11.31
C PRO A 335 -13.23 -27.22 10.71
N ALA A 336 -14.21 -27.21 9.80
CA ALA A 336 -14.68 -28.43 9.15
C ALA A 336 -13.61 -28.99 8.20
N HIS A 337 -13.00 -28.12 7.39
CA HIS A 337 -11.93 -28.49 6.48
C HIS A 337 -10.69 -29.00 7.22
N LEU A 338 -10.27 -28.29 8.27
CA LEU A 338 -9.12 -28.67 9.10
C LEU A 338 -9.33 -30.04 9.78
N LYS A 339 -10.53 -30.27 10.33
CA LYS A 339 -10.88 -31.54 10.97
C LYS A 339 -10.79 -32.72 9.99
N ASN A 340 -11.22 -32.54 8.74
CA ASN A 340 -11.15 -33.58 7.71
C ASN A 340 -9.71 -34.00 7.37
N LEU A 341 -8.74 -33.12 7.61
CA LEU A 341 -7.31 -33.39 7.42
C LEU A 341 -6.59 -33.78 8.72
N GLY A 342 -7.32 -33.96 9.82
CA GLY A 342 -6.74 -34.29 11.13
C GLY A 342 -5.95 -33.17 11.78
N ILE A 343 -6.17 -31.91 11.36
CA ILE A 343 -5.46 -30.73 11.90
C ILE A 343 -6.25 -30.18 13.09
N LYS A 344 -5.58 -30.01 14.23
CA LYS A 344 -6.16 -29.37 15.42
C LYS A 344 -6.40 -27.88 15.14
N SER A 345 -7.62 -27.42 15.33
CA SER A 345 -7.97 -26.01 15.20
C SER A 345 -7.33 -25.18 16.33
N ILE A 346 -6.60 -24.14 15.96
CA ILE A 346 -6.06 -23.07 16.84
C ILE A 346 -6.99 -21.86 16.82
N SER A 347 -7.35 -21.36 15.63
CA SER A 347 -8.31 -20.27 15.47
C SER A 347 -9.28 -20.55 14.32
N GLN A 348 -10.57 -20.41 14.60
CA GLN A 348 -11.64 -20.66 13.64
C GLN A 348 -11.87 -19.40 12.81
N LEU A 349 -11.29 -19.39 11.61
CA LEU A 349 -11.32 -18.29 10.66
C LEU A 349 -11.68 -18.86 9.28
N PRO A 350 -12.98 -19.07 8.99
CA PRO A 350 -13.42 -19.63 7.70
C PRO A 350 -13.04 -18.77 6.49
N GLY A 351 -12.58 -17.53 6.71
CA GLY A 351 -12.08 -16.63 5.66
C GLY A 351 -10.69 -16.98 5.14
N VAL A 352 -9.91 -17.80 5.86
CA VAL A 352 -8.57 -18.20 5.39
C VAL A 352 -8.69 -19.00 4.10
N GLY A 353 -8.05 -18.48 3.04
CA GLY A 353 -8.10 -19.06 1.71
C GLY A 353 -9.41 -18.79 0.98
N ARG A 354 -10.34 -17.99 1.51
CA ARG A 354 -11.50 -17.49 0.74
C ARG A 354 -11.18 -16.13 0.15
N ASN A 355 -12.10 -15.57 -0.63
CA ASN A 355 -11.97 -14.21 -1.17
C ASN A 355 -10.78 -14.02 -2.12
N LEU A 356 -10.27 -15.10 -2.75
CA LEU A 356 -9.23 -14.97 -3.77
C LEU A 356 -9.75 -14.09 -4.90
N GLN A 357 -8.97 -13.07 -5.24
CA GLN A 357 -9.23 -12.15 -6.34
C GLN A 357 -7.95 -11.99 -7.16
N ASP A 358 -8.10 -11.79 -8.46
CA ASP A 358 -7.02 -11.49 -9.40
C ASP A 358 -7.63 -10.71 -10.58
N HIS A 359 -6.79 -10.09 -11.41
CA HIS A 359 -7.24 -9.44 -12.63
C HIS A 359 -7.45 -10.48 -13.73
N LEU A 360 -8.57 -10.38 -14.43
CA LEU A 360 -8.86 -11.22 -15.59
C LEU A 360 -8.18 -10.63 -16.81
N VAL A 361 -7.59 -11.49 -17.64
CA VAL A 361 -6.84 -11.08 -18.84
C VAL A 361 -7.46 -11.69 -20.07
N LEU A 362 -7.73 -10.86 -21.07
CA LEU A 362 -8.14 -11.30 -22.40
C LEU A 362 -7.14 -10.75 -23.42
N LYS A 363 -6.65 -11.62 -24.31
CA LYS A 363 -5.77 -11.25 -25.41
C LYS A 363 -6.56 -11.17 -26.70
N VAL A 364 -6.41 -10.05 -27.40
CA VAL A 364 -7.02 -9.83 -28.72
C VAL A 364 -5.91 -9.79 -29.75
N ASN A 365 -5.94 -10.73 -30.69
CA ASN A 365 -4.89 -10.90 -31.69
C ASN A 365 -5.29 -10.24 -33.01
N TYR A 366 -4.31 -9.63 -33.67
CA TYR A 366 -4.46 -8.90 -34.92
C TYR A 366 -3.35 -9.25 -35.90
N ASN A 367 -3.74 -9.39 -37.17
CA ASN A 367 -2.84 -9.13 -38.29
C ASN A 367 -2.97 -7.66 -38.70
N TYR A 368 -1.96 -7.15 -39.42
CA TYR A 368 -1.98 -5.78 -39.90
C TYR A 368 -1.49 -5.73 -41.34
N THR A 369 -2.14 -4.92 -42.18
CA THR A 369 -1.71 -4.75 -43.58
C THR A 369 -0.53 -3.79 -43.72
N SER A 370 -0.33 -2.88 -42.75
CA SER A 370 0.68 -1.83 -42.82
C SER A 370 1.18 -1.38 -41.44
N ASN A 371 1.46 -2.34 -40.53
CA ASN A 371 1.97 -2.01 -39.20
C ASN A 371 3.38 -1.40 -39.24
N HIS A 372 3.71 -0.66 -38.19
CA HIS A 372 5.06 -0.17 -37.96
C HIS A 372 6.00 -1.28 -37.45
N VAL A 373 7.26 -1.21 -37.89
CA VAL A 373 8.38 -2.02 -37.43
C VAL A 373 9.55 -1.05 -37.15
N PRO A 374 10.26 -1.17 -36.01
CA PRO A 374 10.12 -2.19 -34.96
C PRO A 374 8.84 -2.07 -34.13
N ASN A 375 8.47 -3.16 -33.45
CA ASN A 375 7.34 -3.27 -32.53
C ASN A 375 7.65 -4.29 -31.42
N GLY A 376 6.69 -4.57 -30.52
CA GLY A 376 6.87 -5.46 -29.36
C GLY A 376 7.39 -6.88 -29.66
N GLY A 377 7.26 -7.38 -30.90
CA GLY A 377 7.83 -8.68 -31.30
C GLY A 377 9.22 -8.60 -31.96
N SER A 378 9.77 -7.40 -32.16
CA SER A 378 10.98 -7.21 -32.97
C SER A 378 12.26 -7.66 -32.30
N LEU A 379 12.36 -7.60 -30.97
CA LEU A 379 13.52 -8.13 -30.23
C LEU A 379 13.65 -9.66 -30.38
N GLN A 380 12.52 -10.37 -30.51
CA GLN A 380 12.49 -11.83 -30.63
C GLN A 380 12.61 -12.29 -32.09
N SER A 381 12.03 -11.53 -33.03
CA SER A 381 11.93 -11.93 -34.44
C SER A 381 13.07 -11.43 -35.34
N ASN A 382 13.83 -10.40 -34.94
CA ASN A 382 14.91 -9.83 -35.73
C ASN A 382 16.21 -9.74 -34.92
N ALA A 383 17.11 -10.70 -35.16
CA ALA A 383 18.39 -10.79 -34.44
C ALA A 383 19.34 -9.58 -34.69
N THR A 384 19.29 -8.97 -35.88
CA THR A 384 20.11 -7.78 -36.17
C THR A 384 19.63 -6.59 -35.36
N TYR A 385 18.32 -6.35 -35.36
CA TYR A 385 17.71 -5.31 -34.54
C TYR A 385 17.97 -5.55 -33.04
N ALA A 386 17.82 -6.79 -32.56
CA ALA A 386 18.12 -7.13 -31.17
C ALA A 386 19.59 -6.82 -30.81
N MET A 387 20.54 -7.15 -31.69
CA MET A 387 21.96 -6.82 -31.48
C MET A 387 22.20 -5.30 -31.43
N GLU A 388 21.61 -4.54 -32.36
CA GLU A 388 21.72 -3.08 -32.40
C GLU A 388 21.14 -2.43 -31.13
N GLN A 389 19.93 -2.85 -30.72
CA GLN A 389 19.29 -2.38 -29.50
C GLN A 389 20.09 -2.77 -28.26
N ARG A 390 20.74 -3.94 -28.25
CA ARG A 390 21.61 -4.34 -27.13
C ARG A 390 22.85 -3.46 -27.03
N ILE A 391 23.44 -3.06 -28.17
CA ILE A 391 24.55 -2.09 -28.18
C ILE A 391 24.10 -0.73 -27.61
N LEU A 392 22.91 -0.25 -28.00
CA LEU A 392 22.35 1.00 -27.44
C LEU A 392 22.18 0.90 -25.92
N TYR A 393 21.56 -0.17 -25.43
CA TYR A 393 21.37 -0.44 -24.00
C TYR A 393 22.70 -0.45 -23.24
N ASN A 394 23.68 -1.23 -23.71
CA ASN A 394 24.99 -1.35 -23.07
C ASN A 394 25.79 -0.04 -23.08
N THR A 395 25.46 0.90 -23.98
CA THR A 395 26.11 2.22 -24.07
C THR A 395 25.31 3.34 -23.39
N GLY A 396 24.24 2.99 -22.66
CA GLY A 396 23.40 3.93 -21.91
C GLY A 396 22.52 4.82 -22.79
N LYS A 397 22.23 4.38 -24.02
CA LYS A 397 21.32 5.08 -24.95
C LYS A 397 19.93 4.43 -24.90
N PRO A 398 18.85 5.21 -25.12
CA PRO A 398 17.50 4.67 -25.27
C PRO A 398 17.44 3.45 -26.18
N SER A 399 16.80 2.39 -25.69
CA SER A 399 16.77 1.08 -26.32
C SER A 399 15.45 0.37 -26.09
N ALA A 400 15.05 -0.48 -27.02
CA ALA A 400 13.97 -1.43 -26.80
C ALA A 400 14.22 -2.37 -25.62
N TYR A 401 15.48 -2.53 -25.17
CA TYR A 401 15.81 -3.27 -23.94
C TYR A 401 15.44 -2.55 -22.64
N ASP A 402 15.09 -1.27 -22.68
CA ASP A 402 14.59 -0.52 -21.52
C ASP A 402 13.11 -0.83 -21.23
N LEU A 403 12.38 -1.39 -22.19
CA LEU A 403 11.00 -1.85 -22.04
C LEU A 403 10.94 -3.36 -21.80
N THR A 404 10.01 -3.81 -20.97
CA THR A 404 9.71 -5.25 -20.83
C THR A 404 9.23 -5.79 -22.18
N GLY A 405 9.94 -6.78 -22.74
CA GLY A 405 9.81 -7.15 -24.14
C GLY A 405 8.40 -7.49 -24.63
N THR A 406 7.52 -8.01 -23.77
CA THR A 406 6.14 -8.37 -24.14
C THR A 406 5.11 -7.29 -23.80
N THR A 407 5.46 -6.24 -23.06
CA THR A 407 4.48 -5.24 -22.59
C THR A 407 4.68 -3.88 -23.24
N GLY A 408 3.58 -3.20 -23.55
CA GLY A 408 3.62 -1.82 -24.05
C GLY A 408 3.96 -0.82 -22.94
N ASN A 409 4.30 0.40 -23.31
CA ASN A 409 4.52 1.50 -22.36
C ASN A 409 3.24 2.30 -22.08
N LEU A 410 2.26 2.23 -22.99
CA LEU A 410 1.02 3.02 -22.97
C LEU A 410 -0.19 2.19 -22.54
N ILE A 411 -0.87 2.64 -21.49
CA ILE A 411 -2.10 2.07 -20.97
C ILE A 411 -3.29 3.02 -21.16
N ILE A 412 -4.46 2.44 -21.36
CA ILE A 412 -5.76 3.10 -21.21
C ILE A 412 -6.45 2.40 -20.05
N GLN A 413 -6.97 3.15 -19.08
CA GLN A 413 -7.68 2.57 -17.94
C GLN A 413 -8.91 3.42 -17.63
N LEU A 414 -10.09 2.81 -17.50
CA LEU A 414 -11.36 3.55 -17.53
C LEU A 414 -12.41 2.96 -16.58
N PRO A 415 -13.36 3.77 -16.10
CA PRO A 415 -14.59 3.26 -15.50
C PRO A 415 -15.53 2.68 -16.57
N LEU A 416 -16.52 1.88 -16.13
CA LEU A 416 -17.45 1.18 -17.03
C LEU A 416 -18.26 2.13 -17.92
N SER A 417 -18.65 3.29 -17.38
CA SER A 417 -19.36 4.35 -18.09
C SER A 417 -18.62 4.88 -19.32
N ASN A 418 -17.29 4.81 -19.32
CA ASN A 418 -16.46 5.20 -20.46
C ASN A 418 -16.22 4.03 -21.44
N PHE A 419 -16.46 2.78 -21.02
CA PHE A 419 -16.42 1.61 -21.91
C PHE A 419 -17.73 1.41 -22.68
N THR A 420 -18.88 1.68 -22.07
CA THR A 420 -20.19 1.39 -22.68
C THR A 420 -21.32 2.29 -22.18
N ASN A 421 -22.29 2.56 -23.07
CA ASN A 421 -23.55 3.22 -22.71
C ASN A 421 -24.51 2.30 -21.92
N ALA A 422 -24.25 0.99 -21.89
CA ALA A 422 -25.02 0.01 -21.13
C ALA A 422 -24.62 -0.06 -19.65
N SER A 423 -23.77 0.85 -19.17
CA SER A 423 -23.20 0.74 -17.82
C SER A 423 -24.24 0.80 -16.70
N VAL A 424 -25.32 1.57 -16.89
CA VAL A 424 -26.44 1.64 -15.94
C VAL A 424 -27.21 0.32 -15.88
N SER A 425 -27.45 -0.33 -17.02
CA SER A 425 -28.11 -1.64 -17.05
C SER A 425 -27.23 -2.74 -16.46
N ILE A 426 -25.92 -2.71 -16.72
CA ILE A 426 -24.97 -3.67 -16.12
C ILE A 426 -24.93 -3.49 -14.59
N MET A 427 -24.87 -2.24 -14.11
CA MET A 427 -24.94 -1.92 -12.67
C MET A 427 -26.25 -2.42 -12.04
N SER A 428 -27.38 -2.20 -12.70
CA SER A 428 -28.70 -2.66 -12.23
C SER A 428 -28.78 -4.19 -12.16
N LYS A 429 -28.25 -4.89 -13.17
CA LYS A 429 -28.12 -6.36 -13.16
C LYS A 429 -27.20 -6.82 -12.03
N ALA A 430 -26.05 -6.18 -11.84
CA ALA A 430 -25.11 -6.54 -10.78
C ALA A 430 -25.76 -6.46 -9.38
N ALA A 431 -26.59 -5.43 -9.16
CA ALA A 431 -27.34 -5.21 -7.93
C ALA A 431 -28.50 -6.19 -7.71
N SER A 432 -29.03 -6.83 -8.76
CA SER A 432 -30.14 -7.80 -8.64
C SER A 432 -29.68 -9.24 -8.38
N ILE A 433 -28.40 -9.54 -8.62
CA ILE A 433 -27.83 -10.87 -8.38
C ILE A 433 -27.65 -11.10 -6.87
N SER A 434 -28.19 -12.20 -6.38
CA SER A 434 -28.02 -12.66 -4.99
C SER A 434 -26.58 -13.15 -4.76
N PRO A 435 -25.84 -12.58 -3.79
CA PRO A 435 -24.48 -13.05 -3.47
C PRO A 435 -24.42 -14.52 -3.02
N ALA A 436 -25.49 -15.03 -2.40
CA ALA A 436 -25.59 -16.42 -1.97
C ALA A 436 -25.68 -17.41 -3.15
N ASP A 437 -26.23 -16.99 -4.29
CA ASP A 437 -26.31 -17.83 -5.49
C ASP A 437 -24.93 -18.01 -6.15
N ILE A 438 -24.01 -17.07 -5.93
CA ILE A 438 -22.62 -17.13 -6.43
C ILE A 438 -21.76 -18.00 -5.52
N LEU A 439 -21.78 -17.73 -4.20
CA LEU A 439 -20.92 -18.44 -3.24
C LEU A 439 -21.43 -19.84 -2.85
N GLY A 440 -22.70 -20.13 -3.13
CA GLY A 440 -23.37 -21.36 -2.75
C GLY A 440 -24.12 -21.26 -1.42
N LYS A 441 -25.22 -22.01 -1.29
CA LYS A 441 -26.16 -21.93 -0.15
C LYS A 441 -25.57 -22.40 1.18
N ASP A 442 -24.56 -23.26 1.15
CA ASP A 442 -23.90 -23.80 2.35
C ASP A 442 -22.70 -22.95 2.80
N ILE A 443 -22.51 -21.76 2.20
CA ILE A 443 -21.40 -20.89 2.56
C ILE A 443 -21.53 -20.40 4.01
N ASN A 444 -20.39 -20.24 4.70
CA ASN A 444 -20.39 -19.71 6.05
C ASN A 444 -21.00 -18.28 6.08
N PRO A 445 -21.93 -17.97 7.00
CA PRO A 445 -22.62 -16.68 7.03
C PRO A 445 -21.70 -15.46 7.11
N SER A 446 -20.55 -15.57 7.78
CA SER A 446 -19.60 -14.46 7.85
C SER A 446 -18.96 -14.14 6.50
N ILE A 447 -18.72 -15.16 5.67
CA ILE A 447 -18.17 -15.00 4.32
C ILE A 447 -19.20 -14.36 3.39
N LEU A 448 -20.46 -14.79 3.50
CA LEU A 448 -21.56 -14.17 2.76
C LEU A 448 -21.71 -12.68 3.12
N ALA A 449 -21.74 -12.35 4.41
CA ALA A 449 -21.85 -10.97 4.88
C ALA A 449 -20.70 -10.08 4.38
N GLY A 450 -19.47 -10.58 4.40
CA GLY A 450 -18.32 -9.86 3.84
C GLY A 450 -18.42 -9.65 2.34
N TYR A 451 -18.82 -10.68 1.60
CA TYR A 451 -18.96 -10.61 0.15
C TYR A 451 -20.11 -9.67 -0.27
N GLU A 452 -21.23 -9.65 0.45
CA GLU A 452 -22.32 -8.68 0.25
C GLU A 452 -21.83 -7.23 0.31
N LYS A 453 -21.02 -6.89 1.33
CA LYS A 453 -20.44 -5.55 1.47
C LYS A 453 -19.49 -5.21 0.34
N GLN A 454 -18.57 -6.13 0.01
CA GLN A 454 -17.65 -5.95 -1.10
C GLN A 454 -18.39 -5.71 -2.42
N ARG A 455 -19.41 -6.53 -2.71
CA ARG A 455 -20.22 -6.42 -3.92
C ARG A 455 -20.95 -5.08 -4.00
N ALA A 456 -21.53 -4.62 -2.89
CA ALA A 456 -22.21 -3.33 -2.84
C ALA A 456 -21.25 -2.17 -3.15
N ILE A 457 -20.04 -2.20 -2.57
CA ILE A 457 -19.00 -1.19 -2.81
C ILE A 457 -18.54 -1.21 -4.27
N ILE A 458 -18.23 -2.39 -4.82
CA ILE A 458 -17.82 -2.52 -6.23
C ILE A 458 -18.94 -1.97 -7.13
N THR A 459 -20.18 -2.39 -6.92
CA THR A 459 -21.35 -1.94 -7.72
C THR A 459 -21.50 -0.43 -7.71
N LYS A 460 -21.30 0.21 -6.55
CA LYS A 460 -21.36 1.67 -6.40
C LYS A 460 -20.24 2.37 -7.20
N GLY A 461 -19.06 1.77 -7.26
CA GLY A 461 -17.86 2.36 -7.87
C GLY A 461 -17.67 2.11 -9.37
N ILE A 462 -18.34 1.13 -9.97
CA ILE A 462 -18.03 0.69 -11.36
C ILE A 462 -18.13 1.78 -12.43
N ASN A 463 -18.92 2.84 -12.19
CA ASN A 463 -19.11 3.94 -13.13
C ASN A 463 -18.19 5.15 -12.90
N THR A 464 -17.48 5.19 -11.78
CA THR A 464 -16.66 6.32 -11.35
C THR A 464 -15.19 5.97 -11.18
N GLU A 465 -14.89 4.68 -11.04
CA GLU A 465 -13.55 4.18 -10.78
C GLU A 465 -13.14 3.15 -11.83
N ALA A 466 -11.84 2.95 -12.04
CA ALA A 466 -11.35 2.10 -13.12
C ALA A 466 -11.70 0.62 -12.93
N VAL A 467 -12.46 0.05 -13.87
CA VAL A 467 -12.87 -1.37 -13.87
C VAL A 467 -11.98 -2.25 -14.75
N GLY A 468 -11.18 -1.65 -15.62
CA GLY A 468 -10.30 -2.35 -16.53
C GLY A 468 -9.51 -1.42 -17.44
N GLY A 469 -8.70 -2.01 -18.31
CA GLY A 469 -7.81 -1.26 -19.19
C GLY A 469 -7.33 -2.02 -20.42
N LEU A 470 -6.67 -1.29 -21.32
CA LEU A 470 -6.15 -1.75 -22.60
C LEU A 470 -4.65 -1.44 -22.69
N SER A 471 -3.80 -2.44 -22.93
CA SER A 471 -2.38 -2.25 -23.28
C SER A 471 -2.08 -2.82 -24.65
N TRP A 472 -1.25 -2.12 -25.43
CA TRP A 472 -0.80 -2.58 -26.74
C TRP A 472 0.67 -2.23 -26.88
N ASN A 473 1.48 -3.20 -27.27
CA ASN A 473 2.93 -3.04 -27.45
C ASN A 473 3.30 -2.75 -28.91
N THR A 474 2.34 -2.28 -29.73
CA THR A 474 2.44 -2.07 -31.19
C THR A 474 2.59 -3.36 -32.02
N GLY A 475 2.59 -4.51 -31.36
CA GLY A 475 2.68 -5.84 -31.98
C GLY A 475 1.32 -6.43 -32.35
N PRO A 476 1.25 -7.76 -32.54
CA PRO A 476 0.03 -8.44 -32.99
C PRO A 476 -1.00 -8.66 -31.87
N GLU A 477 -0.74 -8.25 -30.63
CA GLU A 477 -1.61 -8.56 -29.48
C GLU A 477 -1.95 -7.29 -28.69
N THR A 478 -3.24 -7.04 -28.48
CA THR A 478 -3.73 -6.11 -27.46
C THR A 478 -4.19 -6.90 -26.25
N SER A 479 -3.72 -6.51 -25.07
CA SER A 479 -4.15 -7.10 -23.80
C SER A 479 -5.24 -6.24 -23.17
N ILE A 480 -6.31 -6.92 -22.78
CA ILE A 480 -7.44 -6.38 -22.03
C ILE A 480 -7.33 -6.88 -20.60
N TYR A 481 -7.45 -5.98 -19.63
CA TYR A 481 -7.43 -6.30 -18.21
C TYR A 481 -8.74 -5.89 -17.57
N MET A 482 -9.30 -6.75 -16.73
CA MET A 482 -10.39 -6.40 -15.83
C MET A 482 -9.87 -6.36 -14.40
N THR A 483 -9.86 -5.17 -13.81
CA THR A 483 -9.16 -4.89 -12.54
C THR A 483 -10.04 -4.98 -11.31
N ARG A 484 -11.36 -5.14 -11.49
CA ARG A 484 -12.35 -5.17 -10.40
C ARG A 484 -13.36 -6.30 -10.56
N PRO A 485 -12.94 -7.57 -10.36
CA PRO A 485 -13.85 -8.71 -10.44
C PRO A 485 -14.86 -8.74 -9.30
N PHE A 486 -16.09 -9.12 -9.65
CA PHE A 486 -17.13 -9.51 -8.71
C PHE A 486 -16.97 -10.96 -8.27
N SER A 487 -16.42 -11.81 -9.12
CA SER A 487 -16.13 -13.21 -8.80
C SER A 487 -15.17 -13.37 -7.62
N ARG A 488 -15.28 -14.49 -6.90
CA ARG A 488 -14.40 -14.84 -5.79
C ARG A 488 -13.97 -16.30 -5.88
N GLY A 489 -12.67 -16.51 -5.72
CA GLY A 489 -12.06 -17.83 -5.68
C GLY A 489 -11.76 -18.32 -4.26
N SER A 490 -11.06 -19.45 -4.19
CA SER A 490 -10.52 -19.98 -2.94
C SER A 490 -9.21 -20.77 -3.09
N ILE A 491 -8.48 -20.90 -2.00
CA ILE A 491 -7.26 -21.69 -1.87
C ILE A 491 -7.37 -22.59 -0.64
N LYS A 492 -7.27 -23.90 -0.85
CA LYS A 492 -7.39 -24.91 0.20
C LYS A 492 -6.25 -25.89 0.18
N ILE A 493 -5.74 -26.25 1.34
CA ILE A 493 -4.83 -27.39 1.44
C ILE A 493 -5.58 -28.70 1.15
N LYS A 494 -4.92 -29.64 0.47
CA LYS A 494 -5.46 -30.98 0.20
C LYS A 494 -4.83 -32.08 1.06
N SER A 495 -3.71 -31.78 1.71
CA SER A 495 -2.95 -32.69 2.57
C SER A 495 -2.23 -31.89 3.66
N THR A 496 -1.58 -32.59 4.58
CA THR A 496 -0.71 -32.01 5.62
C THR A 496 0.75 -31.85 5.18
N ASN A 497 1.09 -32.24 3.95
CA ASN A 497 2.42 -32.03 3.39
C ASN A 497 2.51 -30.64 2.75
N VAL A 498 3.36 -29.76 3.29
CA VAL A 498 3.54 -28.39 2.75
C VAL A 498 4.07 -28.39 1.31
N LEU A 499 4.79 -29.43 0.90
CA LEU A 499 5.33 -29.52 -0.46
C LEU A 499 4.26 -29.84 -1.50
N ASP A 500 3.06 -30.27 -1.08
CA ASP A 500 1.95 -30.48 -1.99
C ASP A 500 1.33 -29.13 -2.38
N ALA A 501 1.14 -28.91 -3.68
CA ALA A 501 0.42 -27.74 -4.17
C ALA A 501 -1.01 -27.69 -3.59
N PRO A 502 -1.47 -26.52 -3.10
CA PRO A 502 -2.84 -26.37 -2.64
C PRO A 502 -3.81 -26.44 -3.82
N LEU A 503 -5.09 -26.68 -3.52
CA LEU A 503 -6.19 -26.51 -4.47
C LEU A 503 -6.41 -25.02 -4.65
N ILE A 504 -6.26 -24.53 -5.88
CA ILE A 504 -6.40 -23.10 -6.23
C ILE A 504 -7.54 -22.97 -7.20
N ASP A 505 -8.63 -22.35 -6.77
CA ASP A 505 -9.80 -22.06 -7.58
C ASP A 505 -9.92 -20.55 -7.76
N TYR A 506 -9.76 -20.03 -8.97
CA TYR A 506 -9.90 -18.59 -9.20
C TYR A 506 -11.35 -18.11 -9.08
N GLY A 507 -12.32 -19.01 -9.32
CA GLY A 507 -13.72 -18.64 -9.40
C GLY A 507 -14.03 -17.65 -10.53
N ALA A 508 -13.13 -17.47 -11.50
CA ALA A 508 -13.24 -16.45 -12.53
C ALA A 508 -14.56 -16.57 -13.30
N ILE A 509 -15.22 -15.43 -13.51
CA ILE A 509 -16.52 -15.26 -14.17
C ILE A 509 -17.66 -16.15 -13.61
N THR A 510 -17.55 -16.62 -12.37
CA THR A 510 -18.68 -17.24 -11.64
C THR A 510 -19.80 -16.24 -11.42
N ASP A 511 -19.45 -14.96 -11.29
CA ASP A 511 -20.38 -13.86 -11.44
C ASP A 511 -20.52 -13.43 -12.91
N SER A 512 -21.74 -13.50 -13.44
CA SER A 512 -22.04 -13.10 -14.81
C SER A 512 -21.80 -11.62 -15.12
N THR A 513 -21.76 -10.74 -14.11
CA THR A 513 -21.44 -9.31 -14.30
C THR A 513 -20.01 -9.12 -14.82
N ASP A 514 -19.07 -9.99 -14.43
CA ASP A 514 -17.69 -9.92 -14.92
C ASP A 514 -17.61 -10.09 -16.44
N LEU A 515 -18.43 -11.00 -17.00
CA LEU A 515 -18.47 -11.23 -18.44
C LEU A 515 -19.11 -10.05 -19.21
N ASP A 516 -20.09 -9.37 -18.61
CA ASP A 516 -20.67 -8.15 -19.20
C ASP A 516 -19.65 -7.00 -19.24
N ILE A 517 -18.83 -6.85 -18.19
CA ILE A 517 -17.74 -5.86 -18.14
C ILE A 517 -16.65 -6.20 -19.16
N LEU A 518 -16.20 -7.46 -19.22
CA LEU A 518 -15.21 -7.91 -20.21
C LEU A 518 -15.69 -7.67 -21.64
N TYR A 519 -16.97 -7.97 -21.93
CA TYR A 519 -17.59 -7.67 -23.22
C TYR A 519 -17.55 -6.17 -23.54
N ALA A 520 -17.91 -5.30 -22.58
CA ALA A 520 -17.86 -3.85 -22.77
C ALA A 520 -16.44 -3.36 -23.08
N ILE A 521 -15.43 -3.85 -22.35
CA ILE A 521 -14.02 -3.49 -22.59
C ILE A 521 -13.55 -3.99 -23.96
N TYR A 522 -13.93 -5.21 -24.34
CA TYR A 522 -13.62 -5.80 -25.64
C TYR A 522 -14.23 -5.00 -26.81
N MET A 523 -15.49 -4.58 -26.69
CA MET A 523 -16.14 -3.75 -27.71
C MET A 523 -15.49 -2.37 -27.82
N LYS A 524 -15.09 -1.76 -26.70
CA LYS A 524 -14.31 -0.51 -26.73
C LYS A 524 -12.94 -0.70 -27.38
N ASN A 525 -12.30 -1.85 -27.19
CA ASN A 525 -11.06 -2.17 -27.89
C ASN A 525 -11.27 -2.22 -29.42
N ARG A 526 -12.35 -2.85 -29.91
CA ARG A 526 -12.68 -2.84 -31.34
C ARG A 526 -12.90 -1.42 -31.86
N GLU A 527 -13.62 -0.60 -31.11
CA GLU A 527 -13.84 0.81 -31.44
C GLU A 527 -12.51 1.59 -31.51
N LEU A 528 -11.62 1.38 -30.54
CA LEU A 528 -10.28 1.96 -30.53
C LEU A 528 -9.49 1.58 -31.79
N MET A 529 -9.45 0.28 -32.13
CA MET A 529 -8.73 -0.22 -33.31
C MET A 529 -9.32 0.30 -34.63
N ALA A 530 -10.57 0.75 -34.64
CA ALA A 530 -11.24 1.34 -35.81
C ALA A 530 -11.04 2.87 -35.92
N THR A 531 -10.42 3.53 -34.95
CA THR A 531 -10.14 4.97 -35.01
C THR A 531 -9.19 5.31 -36.17
N PRO A 532 -9.26 6.53 -36.76
CA PRO A 532 -8.44 6.88 -37.93
C PRO A 532 -6.94 6.59 -37.77
N ASP A 533 -6.37 6.91 -36.61
CA ASP A 533 -4.96 6.69 -36.29
C ASP A 533 -4.56 5.20 -36.23
N LEU A 534 -5.47 4.28 -35.90
CA LEU A 534 -5.20 2.84 -35.88
C LEU A 534 -5.66 2.15 -37.16
N ALA A 535 -6.76 2.61 -37.77
CA ALA A 535 -7.31 2.08 -39.02
C ALA A 535 -6.31 2.19 -40.18
N VAL A 536 -5.45 3.23 -40.17
CA VAL A 536 -4.38 3.39 -41.17
C VAL A 536 -3.38 2.23 -41.17
N LEU A 537 -3.24 1.51 -40.06
CA LEU A 537 -2.37 0.32 -39.94
C LEU A 537 -3.03 -0.95 -40.51
N GLY A 538 -4.32 -0.87 -40.82
CA GLY A 538 -5.17 -1.95 -41.30
C GLY A 538 -5.23 -3.17 -40.38
N PRO A 539 -5.63 -3.01 -39.10
CA PRO A 539 -5.79 -4.12 -38.17
C PRO A 539 -6.91 -5.07 -38.61
N ILE A 540 -6.62 -6.37 -38.62
CA ILE A 540 -7.55 -7.46 -38.91
C ILE A 540 -7.56 -8.37 -37.69
N GLU A 541 -8.66 -8.35 -36.93
CA GLU A 541 -8.80 -9.23 -35.78
C GLU A 541 -8.74 -10.70 -36.20
N THR A 542 -8.01 -11.51 -35.44
CA THR A 542 -7.83 -12.96 -35.66
C THR A 542 -8.31 -13.80 -34.49
N ALA A 543 -8.37 -13.23 -33.29
CA ALA A 543 -8.93 -13.84 -32.08
C ALA A 543 -9.33 -12.74 -31.07
N PRO A 544 -10.28 -13.00 -30.15
CA PRO A 544 -11.02 -14.26 -30.00
C PRO A 544 -12.25 -14.39 -30.92
N ALA A 545 -12.81 -13.31 -31.47
CA ALA A 545 -14.13 -13.36 -32.12
C ALA A 545 -14.14 -12.70 -33.51
N PRO A 546 -13.20 -13.03 -34.43
CA PRO A 546 -13.03 -12.32 -35.70
C PRO A 546 -14.31 -12.32 -36.55
N GLY A 547 -14.81 -11.13 -36.88
CA GLY A 547 -16.02 -10.96 -37.71
C GLY A 547 -17.34 -11.35 -37.04
N ILE A 548 -17.35 -11.70 -35.75
CA ILE A 548 -18.57 -12.01 -35.00
C ILE A 548 -19.20 -10.71 -34.46
N GLU A 549 -20.49 -10.53 -34.70
CA GLU A 549 -21.27 -9.35 -34.27
C GLU A 549 -22.29 -9.66 -33.16
N ASN A 550 -22.74 -10.91 -33.04
CA ASN A 550 -23.72 -11.30 -32.01
C ASN A 550 -23.09 -11.26 -30.61
N GLU A 551 -23.70 -10.52 -29.67
CA GLU A 551 -23.20 -10.37 -28.31
C GLU A 551 -23.00 -11.71 -27.57
N GLY A 552 -23.94 -12.66 -27.72
CA GLY A 552 -23.85 -13.97 -27.08
C GLY A 552 -22.66 -14.78 -27.59
N ASP A 553 -22.46 -14.82 -28.91
CA ASP A 553 -21.35 -15.55 -29.53
C ASP A 553 -19.99 -14.90 -29.21
N ILE A 554 -19.94 -13.56 -29.13
CA ILE A 554 -18.74 -12.84 -28.67
C ILE A 554 -18.42 -13.22 -27.23
N LYS A 555 -19.42 -13.24 -26.32
CA LYS A 555 -19.21 -13.59 -24.91
C LYS A 555 -18.70 -15.03 -24.74
N GLU A 556 -19.21 -15.99 -25.51
CA GLU A 556 -18.66 -17.36 -25.49
C GLU A 556 -17.23 -17.42 -26.02
N SER A 557 -16.91 -16.62 -27.05
CA SER A 557 -15.54 -16.51 -27.57
C SER A 557 -14.58 -15.89 -26.54
N ILE A 558 -15.02 -14.84 -25.82
CA ILE A 558 -14.29 -14.24 -24.71
C ILE A 558 -14.03 -15.29 -23.63
N LYS A 559 -15.07 -16.01 -23.19
CA LYS A 559 -14.97 -17.06 -22.18
C LYS A 559 -13.99 -18.17 -22.57
N ALA A 560 -13.95 -18.55 -23.85
CA ALA A 560 -13.02 -19.56 -24.35
C ALA A 560 -11.55 -19.10 -24.36
N ALA A 561 -11.31 -17.79 -24.44
CA ALA A 561 -9.97 -17.20 -24.54
C ALA A 561 -9.48 -16.50 -23.25
N LEU A 562 -10.34 -16.42 -22.22
CA LEU A 562 -10.05 -15.68 -21.00
C LEU A 562 -9.04 -16.42 -20.12
N GLU A 563 -8.05 -15.69 -19.61
CA GLU A 563 -7.15 -16.14 -18.56
C GLU A 563 -7.62 -15.57 -17.20
N PRO A 564 -7.71 -16.39 -16.14
CA PRO A 564 -8.27 -15.96 -14.85
C PRO A 564 -7.28 -15.16 -14.00
N SER A 565 -6.07 -14.88 -14.49
CA SER A 565 -4.98 -14.30 -13.70
C SER A 565 -4.08 -13.39 -14.53
N ASN A 566 -3.70 -12.27 -13.91
CA ASN A 566 -2.62 -11.41 -14.38
C ASN A 566 -1.40 -11.46 -13.42
N ALA A 567 -1.28 -12.53 -12.62
CA ALA A 567 -0.33 -12.66 -11.53
C ALA A 567 -0.50 -11.60 -10.41
N HIS A 568 -1.73 -11.15 -10.15
CA HIS A 568 -2.06 -10.17 -9.12
C HIS A 568 -2.95 -10.76 -8.02
N GLN A 569 -2.78 -12.05 -7.72
CA GLN A 569 -3.53 -12.75 -6.69
C GLN A 569 -3.44 -12.02 -5.35
N CYS A 570 -4.58 -11.83 -4.69
CA CYS A 570 -4.68 -11.14 -3.40
C CYS A 570 -5.73 -11.78 -2.48
N CYS A 571 -5.88 -11.16 -1.31
CA CYS A 571 -7.14 -11.12 -0.58
C CYS A 571 -7.57 -12.40 0.16
N THR A 572 -6.70 -13.41 0.20
CA THR A 572 -6.93 -14.74 0.80
C THR A 572 -6.82 -14.81 2.33
N ALA A 573 -6.41 -13.74 2.98
CA ALA A 573 -6.38 -13.56 4.42
C ALA A 573 -6.88 -12.15 4.79
N ALA A 574 -8.04 -11.78 4.25
CA ALA A 574 -8.54 -10.41 4.20
C ALA A 574 -8.59 -9.69 5.56
N MET A 575 -8.18 -8.43 5.54
CA MET A 575 -8.30 -7.45 6.60
C MET A 575 -9.70 -6.84 6.59
N MET A 576 -10.58 -7.47 7.35
CA MET A 576 -11.99 -7.12 7.49
C MET A 576 -12.41 -7.48 8.91
N ALA A 577 -13.60 -7.04 9.35
CA ALA A 577 -14.11 -7.52 10.63
C ALA A 577 -14.31 -9.05 10.60
N ARG A 578 -14.03 -9.73 11.72
CA ARG A 578 -14.18 -11.20 11.82
C ARG A 578 -15.60 -11.68 11.46
N LYS A 579 -16.64 -10.91 11.78
CA LYS A 579 -18.04 -11.20 11.43
C LYS A 579 -18.33 -11.11 9.92
N ASP A 580 -17.44 -10.49 9.17
CA ASP A 580 -17.50 -10.31 7.72
C ASP A 580 -16.47 -11.20 7.01
N GLY A 581 -16.03 -12.28 7.65
CA GLY A 581 -15.08 -13.22 7.08
C GLY A 581 -13.61 -12.79 7.17
N GLY A 582 -13.30 -11.74 7.93
CA GLY A 582 -11.93 -11.26 8.12
C GLY A 582 -11.01 -12.27 8.83
N VAL A 583 -9.74 -12.25 8.45
CA VAL A 583 -8.66 -13.09 9.00
C VAL A 583 -7.71 -12.30 9.87
N VAL A 584 -7.41 -11.05 9.49
CA VAL A 584 -6.55 -10.16 10.25
C VAL A 584 -7.26 -8.86 10.63
N ASP A 585 -6.81 -8.25 11.71
CA ASP A 585 -7.26 -6.92 12.13
C ASP A 585 -6.54 -5.78 11.34
N PRO A 586 -6.91 -4.50 11.54
CA PRO A 586 -6.29 -3.38 10.84
C PRO A 586 -4.78 -3.20 11.06
N GLN A 587 -4.21 -3.87 12.08
CA GLN A 587 -2.78 -3.92 12.38
C GLN A 587 -2.11 -5.18 11.81
N ASN A 588 -2.83 -5.96 10.98
CA ASN A 588 -2.40 -7.21 10.34
C ASN A 588 -2.23 -8.40 11.30
N ARG A 589 -2.74 -8.32 12.53
CA ARG A 589 -2.65 -9.41 13.51
C ARG A 589 -3.71 -10.46 13.23
N VAL A 590 -3.36 -11.74 13.30
CA VAL A 590 -4.31 -12.83 13.02
C VAL A 590 -5.31 -12.98 14.17
N TYR A 591 -6.61 -12.94 13.85
CA TYR A 591 -7.66 -13.00 14.87
C TYR A 591 -7.60 -14.28 15.72
N GLY A 592 -7.81 -14.12 17.03
CA GLY A 592 -7.83 -15.24 17.98
C GLY A 592 -6.45 -15.84 18.29
N THR A 593 -5.38 -15.14 17.95
CA THR A 593 -3.99 -15.59 18.19
C THR A 593 -3.13 -14.45 18.72
N ARG A 594 -1.90 -14.76 19.16
CA ARG A 594 -0.90 -13.78 19.62
C ARG A 594 0.44 -14.05 18.92
N LYS A 595 1.24 -12.99 18.74
CA LYS A 595 2.59 -13.05 18.15
C LYS A 595 2.63 -13.58 16.72
N ILE A 596 1.57 -13.34 15.96
CA ILE A 596 1.50 -13.69 14.54
C ILE A 596 0.75 -12.63 13.73
N SER A 597 1.37 -12.15 12.66
CA SER A 597 0.77 -11.22 11.70
C SER A 597 0.92 -11.73 10.26
N VAL A 598 0.10 -11.22 9.35
CA VAL A 598 0.16 -11.50 7.91
C VAL A 598 0.30 -10.17 7.18
N VAL A 599 1.30 -9.98 6.32
CA VAL A 599 1.69 -8.63 5.84
C VAL A 599 1.81 -8.49 4.33
N ASP A 600 1.40 -9.50 3.57
CA ASP A 600 1.42 -9.50 2.11
C ASP A 600 0.04 -9.19 1.50
N ALA A 601 -0.06 -9.22 0.17
CA ALA A 601 -1.29 -8.90 -0.59
C ALA A 601 -2.51 -9.77 -0.22
N SER A 602 -2.32 -10.89 0.49
CA SER A 602 -3.42 -11.70 1.04
C SER A 602 -4.32 -10.90 1.98
N THR A 603 -3.82 -9.85 2.63
CA THR A 603 -4.61 -9.11 3.62
C THR A 603 -5.51 -8.04 3.04
N TRP A 604 -5.43 -7.76 1.75
CA TRP A 604 -6.32 -6.77 1.16
C TRP A 604 -7.76 -7.30 1.12
N PRO A 605 -8.78 -6.46 1.41
CA PRO A 605 -10.16 -6.89 1.27
C PRO A 605 -10.60 -6.94 -0.20
N LEU A 606 -10.05 -6.06 -1.04
CA LEU A 606 -10.28 -6.00 -2.49
C LEU A 606 -8.95 -5.89 -3.25
N VAL A 607 -8.89 -6.50 -4.45
CA VAL A 607 -7.72 -6.38 -5.33
C VAL A 607 -7.44 -4.93 -5.70
N ALA A 608 -6.16 -4.54 -5.79
CA ALA A 608 -5.74 -3.21 -6.24
C ALA A 608 -6.10 -2.98 -7.73
N GLY A 609 -6.26 -1.73 -8.15
CA GLY A 609 -6.66 -1.33 -9.50
C GLY A 609 -5.55 -1.41 -10.55
N GLY A 610 -4.48 -2.16 -10.31
CA GLY A 610 -3.36 -2.37 -11.24
C GLY A 610 -2.27 -3.21 -10.60
N GLY A 611 -1.04 -3.11 -11.13
CA GLY A 611 0.11 -3.87 -10.62
C GLY A 611 0.30 -3.70 -9.11
N PRO A 612 0.36 -4.78 -8.31
CA PRO A 612 0.27 -4.70 -6.85
C PRO A 612 1.53 -4.17 -6.17
N GLN A 613 2.66 -4.08 -6.90
CA GLN A 613 3.99 -3.87 -6.32
C GLN A 613 4.08 -2.63 -5.42
N ALA A 614 3.59 -1.47 -5.89
CA ALA A 614 3.63 -0.23 -5.10
C ALA A 614 2.80 -0.38 -3.81
N SER A 615 1.61 -0.97 -3.90
CA SER A 615 0.72 -1.20 -2.75
C SER A 615 1.34 -2.16 -1.73
N VAL A 616 2.06 -3.20 -2.17
CA VAL A 616 2.74 -4.12 -1.26
C VAL A 616 3.89 -3.43 -0.52
N TYR A 617 4.69 -2.60 -1.20
CA TYR A 617 5.74 -1.83 -0.52
C TYR A 617 5.17 -0.82 0.48
N ALA A 618 4.14 -0.06 0.10
CA ALA A 618 3.49 0.89 0.99
C ALA A 618 2.87 0.20 2.21
N GLY A 619 2.14 -0.90 1.98
CA GLY A 619 1.58 -1.72 3.05
C GLY A 619 2.65 -2.26 3.99
N ALA A 620 3.78 -2.75 3.48
CA ALA A 620 4.87 -3.24 4.31
C ALA A 620 5.56 -2.14 5.13
N GLU A 621 5.77 -0.95 4.55
CA GLU A 621 6.29 0.22 5.28
C GLU A 621 5.36 0.69 6.40
N LYS A 622 4.04 0.58 6.18
CA LYS A 622 3.02 0.83 7.20
C LYS A 622 3.02 -0.24 8.29
N ASN A 623 3.04 -1.52 7.90
CA ASN A 623 3.01 -2.67 8.81
C ASN A 623 4.22 -2.72 9.75
N TYR A 624 5.38 -2.29 9.27
CA TYR A 624 6.54 -2.12 10.14
C TYR A 624 6.24 -1.22 11.35
N GLN A 625 5.42 -0.16 11.20
CA GLN A 625 5.06 0.72 12.33
C GLN A 625 4.22 0.00 13.40
N SER A 626 3.30 -0.89 13.01
CA SER A 626 2.50 -1.65 13.98
C SER A 626 3.32 -2.75 14.64
N ILE A 627 4.18 -3.44 13.89
CA ILE A 627 5.04 -4.52 14.40
C ILE A 627 6.12 -3.99 15.36
N ASN A 628 6.71 -2.84 15.03
CA ASN A 628 7.80 -2.28 15.84
C ASN A 628 7.32 -1.59 17.12
N ARG A 629 6.06 -1.16 17.18
CA ARG A 629 5.45 -0.73 18.44
C ARG A 629 5.14 -2.01 19.21
N GLU A 630 5.65 -2.15 20.43
CA GLU A 630 5.24 -3.22 21.35
C GLU A 630 3.77 -2.99 21.77
N THR A 631 2.83 -3.05 20.82
CA THR A 631 1.41 -2.96 21.10
C THR A 631 0.98 -4.26 21.76
N GLU A 632 0.38 -4.15 22.94
CA GLU A 632 -0.24 -5.28 23.62
C GLU A 632 -1.18 -6.00 22.63
N TRP A 633 -0.98 -7.32 22.50
CA TRP A 633 -1.81 -8.18 21.68
C TRP A 633 -3.16 -8.35 22.37
N TYR A 634 -4.05 -7.36 22.22
CA TYR A 634 -5.37 -7.42 22.80
C TYR A 634 -6.16 -8.56 22.17
N THR A 635 -6.59 -9.51 23.00
CA THR A 635 -7.65 -10.45 22.61
C THR A 635 -8.89 -9.64 22.30
N SER A 636 -9.56 -9.95 21.18
CA SER A 636 -10.80 -9.34 20.72
C SER A 636 -12.01 -9.65 21.64
N ALA A 637 -11.87 -9.43 22.94
CA ALA A 637 -12.94 -9.33 23.90
C ALA A 637 -12.97 -7.86 24.32
N GLU A 638 -13.93 -7.14 23.74
CA GLU A 638 -14.38 -5.79 24.14
C GLU A 638 -13.28 -4.71 24.18
N MET A 639 -13.14 -4.01 23.04
CA MET A 639 -12.73 -2.61 23.09
C MET A 639 -13.84 -1.87 23.85
N ASP A 640 -13.60 -1.58 25.13
CA ASP A 640 -14.49 -0.78 25.94
C ASP A 640 -14.53 0.64 25.36
N ILE A 641 -15.62 0.94 24.63
CA ILE A 641 -15.83 2.23 23.98
C ILE A 641 -15.89 3.36 25.04
N LEU A 642 -16.16 3.01 26.31
CA LEU A 642 -16.13 3.96 27.42
C LEU A 642 -14.70 4.44 27.74
N ASN A 643 -13.67 3.64 27.41
CA ASN A 643 -12.26 4.05 27.54
C ASN A 643 -11.78 4.96 26.41
N LEU A 644 -12.53 5.08 25.30
CA LEU A 644 -12.15 5.97 24.18
C LEU A 644 -12.53 7.45 24.44
N PHE A 645 -13.43 7.70 25.39
CA PHE A 645 -13.95 9.03 25.76
C PHE A 645 -13.92 9.26 27.27
N HIS A 646 -12.88 8.80 27.94
CA HIS A 646 -12.73 9.02 29.37
C HIS A 646 -12.59 10.53 29.65
N VAL A 647 -13.58 11.14 30.31
CA VAL A 647 -13.53 12.56 30.75
C VAL A 647 -13.33 12.69 32.26
N GLN A 648 -13.10 11.57 32.95
CA GLN A 648 -12.77 11.57 34.37
C GLN A 648 -11.51 12.40 34.61
N GLU A 649 -11.56 13.28 35.61
CA GLU A 649 -10.50 14.26 35.95
C GLU A 649 -10.42 15.52 35.06
N MET A 650 -11.28 15.64 34.04
CA MET A 650 -11.28 16.80 33.15
C MET A 650 -11.81 18.07 33.82
N ILE A 651 -11.11 19.19 33.60
CA ILE A 651 -11.59 20.55 33.88
C ILE A 651 -11.98 21.22 32.56
N ALA A 652 -13.27 21.51 32.36
CA ALA A 652 -13.80 22.07 31.13
C ALA A 652 -14.47 23.44 31.33
N VAL A 653 -14.55 24.23 30.26
CA VAL A 653 -15.24 25.52 30.21
C VAL A 653 -16.24 25.51 29.07
N VAL A 654 -17.49 25.89 29.31
CA VAL A 654 -18.56 25.95 28.29
C VAL A 654 -19.21 27.33 28.29
N THR A 655 -19.01 28.09 27.21
CA THR A 655 -19.67 29.40 27.07
C THR A 655 -21.11 29.26 26.61
N GLY A 656 -22.01 30.05 27.18
CA GLY A 656 -23.45 29.87 26.99
C GLY A 656 -23.99 28.66 27.74
N GLY A 657 -23.24 28.12 28.70
CA GLY A 657 -23.55 26.88 29.43
C GLY A 657 -24.77 26.93 30.36
N GLY A 658 -25.41 28.10 30.52
CA GLY A 658 -26.61 28.24 31.36
C GLY A 658 -27.93 27.83 30.69
N THR A 659 -27.96 27.69 29.35
CA THR A 659 -29.20 27.33 28.61
C THR A 659 -28.89 26.64 27.27
N GLY A 660 -29.88 25.93 26.71
CA GLY A 660 -29.82 25.42 25.33
C GLY A 660 -28.71 24.39 25.10
N ILE A 661 -28.08 24.42 23.91
CA ILE A 661 -27.06 23.45 23.51
C ILE A 661 -25.84 23.47 24.44
N GLY A 662 -25.41 24.65 24.89
CA GLY A 662 -24.29 24.78 25.81
C GLY A 662 -24.56 24.10 27.16
N LEU A 663 -25.79 24.19 27.68
CA LEU A 663 -26.17 23.49 28.90
C LEU A 663 -26.18 21.97 28.72
N MET A 664 -26.70 21.47 27.59
CA MET A 664 -26.70 20.03 27.29
C MET A 664 -25.27 19.47 27.24
N ILE A 665 -24.34 20.20 26.61
CA ILE A 665 -22.93 19.80 26.55
C ILE A 665 -22.29 19.82 27.95
N ALA A 666 -22.56 20.84 28.76
CA ALA A 666 -22.03 20.94 30.11
C ALA A 666 -22.54 19.78 31.00
N GLN A 667 -23.83 19.45 30.92
CA GLN A 667 -24.43 18.33 31.63
C GLN A 667 -23.85 16.99 31.18
N ALA A 668 -23.65 16.80 29.86
CA ALA A 668 -23.06 15.59 29.32
C ALA A 668 -21.63 15.36 29.84
N LEU A 669 -20.79 16.41 29.85
CA LEU A 669 -19.43 16.35 30.39
C LEU A 669 -19.44 16.03 31.90
N ALA A 670 -20.30 16.69 32.66
CA ALA A 670 -20.43 16.47 34.09
C ALA A 670 -20.90 15.03 34.40
N SER A 671 -21.91 14.54 33.69
CA SER A 671 -22.48 13.19 33.87
C SER A 671 -21.53 12.08 33.41
N ALA A 672 -20.64 12.38 32.47
CA ALA A 672 -19.60 11.48 31.99
C ALA A 672 -18.34 11.47 32.89
N GLY A 673 -18.34 12.23 33.99
CA GLY A 673 -17.32 12.15 35.05
C GLY A 673 -16.31 13.30 35.08
N ALA A 674 -16.51 14.38 34.32
CA ALA A 674 -15.64 15.56 34.39
C ALA A 674 -15.57 16.11 35.82
N SER A 675 -14.34 16.37 36.31
CA SER A 675 -14.11 16.85 37.66
C SER A 675 -14.75 18.21 37.90
N LYS A 676 -14.63 19.14 36.95
CA LYS A 676 -15.30 20.45 36.98
C LYS A 676 -15.63 20.93 35.57
N VAL A 677 -16.79 21.56 35.44
CA VAL A 677 -17.26 22.17 34.19
C VAL A 677 -17.75 23.58 34.51
N TYR A 678 -16.96 24.58 34.17
CA TYR A 678 -17.32 25.99 34.33
C TYR A 678 -18.29 26.41 33.24
N ILE A 679 -19.49 26.83 33.62
CA ILE A 679 -20.52 27.33 32.71
C ILE A 679 -20.55 28.86 32.72
N LEU A 680 -20.32 29.45 31.54
CA LEU A 680 -20.18 30.90 31.39
C LEU A 680 -21.42 31.51 30.74
N GLY A 681 -21.85 32.69 31.19
CA GLY A 681 -22.91 33.45 30.55
C GLY A 681 -23.33 34.72 31.30
N ARG A 682 -24.08 35.60 30.62
CA ARG A 682 -24.50 36.91 31.17
C ARG A 682 -25.57 36.81 32.27
N ARG A 683 -26.44 35.80 32.18
CA ARG A 683 -27.62 35.63 33.04
C ARG A 683 -27.30 34.75 34.25
N LYS A 684 -26.98 35.38 35.38
CA LYS A 684 -26.58 34.72 36.61
C LYS A 684 -27.63 33.74 37.14
N ASP A 685 -28.91 34.11 37.10
CA ASP A 685 -30.04 33.28 37.50
C ASP A 685 -30.11 31.95 36.74
N LYS A 686 -29.80 31.96 35.44
CA LYS A 686 -29.79 30.76 34.59
C LYS A 686 -28.60 29.85 34.86
N LEU A 687 -27.44 30.44 35.15
CA LEU A 687 -26.23 29.70 35.49
C LEU A 687 -26.38 29.01 36.84
N GLU A 688 -26.90 29.70 37.85
CA GLU A 688 -27.14 29.12 39.18
C GLU A 688 -28.17 27.99 39.11
N LEU A 689 -29.24 28.15 38.32
CA LEU A 689 -30.23 27.08 38.10
C LEU A 689 -29.65 25.86 37.39
N ALA A 690 -28.71 26.06 36.46
CA ALA A 690 -28.01 24.97 35.78
C ALA A 690 -27.01 24.27 36.71
N ALA A 691 -26.25 25.03 37.49
CA ALA A 691 -25.27 24.51 38.44
C ALA A 691 -25.91 23.67 39.56
N ALA A 692 -27.13 24.01 39.97
CA ALA A 692 -27.89 23.24 40.96
C ALA A 692 -28.21 21.79 40.50
N GLN A 693 -28.03 21.47 39.22
CA GLN A 693 -28.39 20.16 38.66
C GLN A 693 -27.25 19.14 38.73
N HIS A 694 -26.00 19.57 38.94
CA HIS A 694 -24.85 18.67 39.07
C HIS A 694 -23.67 19.36 39.77
N GLU A 695 -23.07 18.71 40.77
CA GLU A 695 -22.03 19.31 41.62
C GLU A 695 -20.74 19.72 40.89
N SER A 696 -20.44 19.07 39.77
CA SER A 696 -19.32 19.43 38.88
C SER A 696 -19.55 20.72 38.08
N LEU A 697 -20.77 21.25 38.00
CA LEU A 697 -21.06 22.48 37.24
C LEU A 697 -20.79 23.73 38.09
N ILE A 698 -19.87 24.59 37.65
CA ILE A 698 -19.53 25.84 38.35
C ILE A 698 -20.04 27.05 37.55
N PRO A 699 -20.95 27.88 38.10
CA PRO A 699 -21.47 29.04 37.39
C PRO A 699 -20.51 30.23 37.48
N LEU A 700 -20.12 30.78 36.32
CA LEU A 700 -19.38 32.04 36.23
C LEU A 700 -20.10 33.04 35.34
N GLN A 701 -20.47 34.19 35.92
CA GLN A 701 -21.07 35.26 35.13
C GLN A 701 -20.00 35.88 34.22
N CYS A 702 -20.21 35.79 32.91
CA CYS A 702 -19.26 36.25 31.91
C CYS A 702 -19.99 36.78 30.68
N ASP A 703 -19.64 38.00 30.25
CA ASP A 703 -20.00 38.54 28.95
C ASP A 703 -18.89 38.26 27.93
N ILE A 704 -19.16 37.30 27.03
CA ILE A 704 -18.25 36.87 25.96
C ILE A 704 -17.98 37.95 24.90
N THR A 705 -18.70 39.07 24.93
CA THR A 705 -18.41 40.24 24.08
C THR A 705 -17.54 41.30 24.74
N SER A 706 -17.09 41.08 25.99
CA SER A 706 -16.15 41.96 26.71
C SER A 706 -14.85 41.21 27.01
N LYS A 707 -13.73 41.77 26.55
CA LYS A 707 -12.38 41.24 26.84
C LYS A 707 -12.11 41.24 28.35
N GLU A 708 -12.55 42.28 29.05
CA GLU A 708 -12.40 42.44 30.49
C GLU A 708 -13.19 41.36 31.25
N SER A 709 -14.41 41.07 30.80
CA SER A 709 -15.23 40.02 31.40
C SER A 709 -14.68 38.61 31.13
N LEU A 710 -14.13 38.36 29.95
CA LEU A 710 -13.45 37.09 29.62
C LEU A 710 -12.17 36.93 30.47
N GLN A 711 -11.36 37.99 30.59
CA GLN A 711 -10.15 37.98 31.41
C GLN A 711 -10.47 37.71 32.88
N ALA A 712 -11.51 38.33 33.43
CA ALA A 712 -11.94 38.06 34.80
C ALA A 712 -12.35 36.59 35.02
N ALA A 713 -12.99 35.95 34.03
CA ALA A 713 -13.32 34.53 34.11
C ALA A 713 -12.06 33.64 34.04
N VAL A 714 -11.10 33.99 33.18
CA VAL A 714 -9.79 33.33 33.08
C VAL A 714 -9.05 33.43 34.42
N ASP A 715 -8.98 34.61 35.02
CA ASP A 715 -8.26 34.84 36.29
C ASP A 715 -8.85 34.00 37.44
N ILE A 716 -10.18 33.86 37.49
CA ILE A 716 -10.87 33.01 38.47
C ILE A 716 -10.50 31.54 38.28
N ILE A 717 -10.59 31.03 37.04
CA ILE A 717 -10.30 29.62 36.73
C ILE A 717 -8.80 29.31 36.92
N ALA A 718 -7.93 30.25 36.54
CA ALA A 718 -6.48 30.17 36.76
C ALA A 718 -6.14 30.09 38.26
N LYS A 719 -6.86 30.82 39.10
CA LYS A 719 -6.69 30.76 40.55
C LYS A 719 -7.17 29.42 41.15
N ASP A 720 -8.25 28.87 40.61
CA ASP A 720 -8.84 27.63 41.13
C ASP A 720 -8.03 26.38 40.74
N PHE A 721 -7.57 26.28 39.48
CA PHE A 721 -6.90 25.07 38.95
C PHE A 721 -5.62 25.35 38.15
N GLY A 722 -5.42 26.58 37.66
CA GLY A 722 -4.23 26.95 36.88
C GLY A 722 -4.19 26.40 35.44
N PHE A 723 -5.19 25.61 35.03
CA PHE A 723 -5.32 25.07 33.67
C PHE A 723 -6.77 24.70 33.34
N ILE A 724 -7.06 24.47 32.06
CA ILE A 724 -8.26 23.78 31.59
C ILE A 724 -7.90 22.76 30.51
N ASN A 725 -8.68 21.69 30.39
CA ASN A 725 -8.46 20.65 29.38
C ASN A 725 -9.33 20.85 28.12
N LEU A 726 -10.47 21.53 28.24
CA LEU A 726 -11.42 21.72 27.14
C LEU A 726 -12.13 23.07 27.25
N LEU A 727 -12.21 23.81 26.14
CA LEU A 727 -13.07 24.99 25.98
C LEU A 727 -14.11 24.73 24.87
N VAL A 728 -15.38 24.85 25.22
CA VAL A 728 -16.51 24.82 24.28
C VAL A 728 -17.07 26.24 24.13
N ALA A 729 -16.66 26.93 23.08
CA ALA A 729 -17.05 28.32 22.79
C ALA A 729 -18.36 28.39 21.97
N ASN A 730 -19.50 28.21 22.64
CA ASN A 730 -20.83 28.04 22.03
C ASN A 730 -21.73 29.29 22.04
N SER A 731 -21.28 30.44 22.56
CA SER A 731 -22.11 31.66 22.63
C SER A 731 -22.15 32.44 21.30
N GLY A 732 -23.34 32.82 20.81
CA GLY A 732 -23.51 33.64 19.60
C GLY A 732 -23.79 35.13 19.85
N ILE A 733 -23.58 35.99 18.83
CA ILE A 733 -23.84 37.45 18.83
C ILE A 733 -24.70 37.88 17.61
N LEU A 734 -25.36 39.05 17.64
CA LEU A 734 -26.14 39.61 16.51
C LEU A 734 -25.31 40.72 15.83
N GLY A 735 -25.06 40.63 14.51
CA GLY A 735 -24.14 41.51 13.77
C GLY A 735 -24.79 42.58 12.85
N PRO A 736 -24.12 43.70 12.53
CA PRO A 736 -24.61 44.71 11.57
C PRO A 736 -23.83 44.81 10.23
N THR A 737 -24.33 45.70 9.36
CA THR A 737 -24.28 45.79 7.88
C THR A 737 -23.10 46.60 7.27
N SER A 738 -22.42 46.05 6.24
CA SER A 738 -21.51 46.66 5.21
C SER A 738 -19.99 46.38 5.30
N SER A 739 -19.30 46.39 4.12
CA SER A 739 -18.14 45.53 3.73
C SER A 739 -16.78 46.23 3.49
N PHE A 740 -15.67 45.46 3.57
CA PHE A 740 -14.23 45.88 3.61
C PHE A 740 -13.40 45.69 2.30
N VAL A 741 -12.19 46.30 2.21
CA VAL A 741 -11.24 46.33 1.04
C VAL A 741 -9.82 45.79 1.40
N PRO A 742 -9.14 44.94 0.58
CA PRO A 742 -7.93 44.17 0.97
C PRO A 742 -6.56 44.85 0.67
N GLY A 743 -5.50 44.51 1.46
CA GLY A 743 -4.10 44.80 1.06
C GLY A 743 -2.92 44.84 2.07
N LEU A 744 -2.96 44.27 3.29
CA LEU A 744 -1.86 44.42 4.30
C LEU A 744 -1.12 43.11 4.67
N GLY A 745 0.16 43.21 5.07
CA GLY A 745 1.06 42.09 5.40
C GLY A 745 1.06 41.63 6.87
N VAL A 746 1.57 40.42 7.15
CA VAL A 746 1.28 39.60 8.36
C VAL A 746 1.67 40.21 9.73
N GLN A 747 2.79 40.92 9.86
CA GLN A 747 3.18 41.53 11.15
C GLN A 747 2.38 42.81 11.44
N GLU A 748 2.12 43.62 10.41
CA GLU A 748 1.17 44.74 10.47
C GLU A 748 -0.25 44.25 10.66
N LEU A 749 -0.57 43.04 10.17
CA LEU A 749 -1.87 42.41 10.36
C LEU A 749 -2.14 42.07 11.83
N ARG A 750 -1.16 41.50 12.55
CA ARG A 750 -1.33 41.12 13.97
C ARG A 750 -1.53 42.33 14.87
N LYS A 751 -0.66 43.34 14.73
CA LYS A 751 -0.73 44.56 15.53
C LYS A 751 -2.06 45.29 15.28
N ASN A 752 -2.45 45.44 14.01
CA ASN A 752 -3.74 46.00 13.67
C ASN A 752 -4.87 45.18 14.28
N ILE A 753 -4.96 43.87 14.01
CA ILE A 753 -6.18 43.08 14.26
C ILE A 753 -6.43 42.68 15.72
N PHE A 754 -5.39 42.45 16.53
CA PHE A 754 -5.57 41.91 17.89
C PHE A 754 -5.43 42.95 19.00
N GLU A 755 -4.46 43.87 18.83
CA GLU A 755 -4.08 44.85 19.85
C GLU A 755 -4.81 46.18 19.63
N ASP A 756 -4.76 46.71 18.39
CA ASP A 756 -5.27 48.05 18.10
C ASP A 756 -6.76 48.07 17.68
N THR A 757 -7.35 46.93 17.32
CA THR A 757 -8.75 46.80 16.85
C THR A 757 -9.71 46.51 18.01
N ALA A 758 -10.73 47.36 18.17
CA ALA A 758 -11.82 47.13 19.15
C ALA A 758 -12.68 45.91 18.75
N MET A 759 -13.29 45.19 19.70
CA MET A 759 -14.13 44.02 19.36
C MET A 759 -15.30 44.39 18.41
N GLU A 760 -15.82 45.62 18.50
CA GLU A 760 -16.76 46.16 17.52
C GLU A 760 -16.19 46.24 16.09
N GLU A 761 -14.92 46.62 15.91
CA GLU A 761 -14.26 46.71 14.60
C GLU A 761 -13.95 45.32 14.00
N PHE A 762 -13.62 44.33 14.85
CA PHE A 762 -13.39 42.95 14.40
C PHE A 762 -14.69 42.30 13.88
N SER A 763 -15.83 42.59 14.53
CA SER A 763 -17.16 42.13 14.11
C SER A 763 -17.61 42.74 12.77
N GLN A 764 -17.15 43.95 12.45
CA GLN A 764 -17.38 44.56 11.13
C GLN A 764 -16.53 43.92 10.02
N THR A 765 -15.35 43.38 10.36
CA THR A 765 -14.37 42.89 9.37
C THR A 765 -14.68 41.49 8.82
N PHE A 766 -15.22 40.58 9.65
CA PHE A 766 -15.36 39.15 9.27
C PHE A 766 -16.80 38.66 9.06
N HIS A 767 -17.81 39.50 9.28
CA HIS A 767 -19.23 39.23 8.98
C HIS A 767 -19.82 37.89 9.52
N VAL A 768 -19.23 37.25 10.52
CA VAL A 768 -19.74 35.98 11.10
C VAL A 768 -19.59 35.94 12.63
N ASN A 769 -20.38 35.05 13.26
CA ASN A 769 -20.43 34.77 14.71
C ASN A 769 -19.10 34.37 15.36
N THR A 770 -18.00 34.28 14.59
CA THR A 770 -16.71 33.77 15.06
C THR A 770 -15.91 34.78 15.88
N THR A 771 -16.27 36.07 15.93
CA THR A 771 -15.53 37.07 16.74
C THR A 771 -15.46 36.68 18.20
N ALA A 772 -16.60 36.34 18.80
CA ALA A 772 -16.65 35.93 20.20
C ALA A 772 -15.95 34.58 20.42
N THR A 773 -16.11 33.62 19.51
CA THR A 773 -15.39 32.34 19.52
C THR A 773 -13.88 32.53 19.45
N TYR A 774 -13.41 33.42 18.58
CA TYR A 774 -12.00 33.76 18.38
C TYR A 774 -11.41 34.38 19.66
N PHE A 775 -12.00 35.46 20.18
CA PHE A 775 -11.49 36.08 21.41
C PHE A 775 -11.62 35.18 22.63
N SER A 776 -12.63 34.32 22.70
CA SER A 776 -12.72 33.29 23.75
C SER A 776 -11.58 32.29 23.64
N MET A 777 -11.29 31.74 22.47
CA MET A 777 -10.17 30.78 22.29
C MET A 777 -8.82 31.41 22.67
N PHE A 778 -8.59 32.66 22.29
CA PHE A 778 -7.35 33.37 22.63
C PHE A 778 -7.24 33.74 24.11
N ALA A 779 -8.34 34.12 24.76
CA ALA A 779 -8.34 34.43 26.19
C ALA A 779 -7.95 33.21 27.06
N PHE A 780 -8.35 32.01 26.65
CA PHE A 780 -8.07 30.77 27.39
C PHE A 780 -6.82 30.03 26.90
N LEU A 781 -6.07 30.58 25.94
CA LEU A 781 -4.97 29.87 25.28
C LEU A 781 -3.85 29.48 26.25
N GLU A 782 -3.49 30.37 27.19
CA GLU A 782 -2.45 30.09 28.19
C GLU A 782 -2.86 28.97 29.15
N LEU A 783 -4.14 28.92 29.54
CA LEU A 783 -4.67 27.84 30.38
C LEU A 783 -4.77 26.51 29.63
N LEU A 784 -5.04 26.55 28.32
CA LEU A 784 -5.03 25.37 27.45
C LEU A 784 -3.61 24.84 27.23
N ASP A 785 -2.63 25.73 27.03
CA ASP A 785 -1.22 25.33 26.94
C ASP A 785 -0.73 24.75 28.28
N ALA A 786 -1.07 25.38 29.40
CA ALA A 786 -0.79 24.84 30.74
C ALA A 786 -1.43 23.45 30.94
N GLY A 787 -2.65 23.23 30.42
CA GLY A 787 -3.30 21.91 30.40
C GLY A 787 -2.53 20.87 29.57
N ASN A 788 -2.01 21.27 28.42
CA ASN A 788 -1.15 20.40 27.60
C ASN A 788 0.16 20.06 28.31
N GLN A 789 0.80 21.04 28.95
CA GLN A 789 2.02 20.80 29.75
C GLN A 789 1.74 19.89 30.95
N ASN A 790 0.58 20.04 31.60
CA ASN A 790 0.14 19.15 32.68
C ASN A 790 -0.08 17.71 32.19
N ALA A 791 -0.70 17.52 31.02
CA ALA A 791 -0.84 16.20 30.40
C ALA A 791 0.52 15.54 30.11
N LEU A 792 1.50 16.31 29.61
CA LEU A 792 2.87 15.84 29.38
C LEU A 792 3.60 15.46 30.67
N ALA A 793 3.24 16.08 31.81
CA ALA A 793 3.79 15.81 33.14
C ALA A 793 3.09 14.67 33.90
N GLY A 794 2.11 13.98 33.28
CA GLY A 794 1.40 12.84 33.87
C GLY A 794 -0.07 13.09 34.24
N GLY A 795 -0.66 14.22 33.83
CA GLY A 795 -2.10 14.49 33.95
C GLY A 795 -2.96 13.86 32.85
N PHE A 796 -4.23 14.27 32.79
CA PHE A 796 -5.26 13.81 31.84
C PHE A 796 -4.73 13.71 30.40
N GLY A 797 -4.80 12.51 29.79
CA GLY A 797 -4.40 12.25 28.39
C GLY A 797 -3.17 11.36 28.19
N ARG A 798 -2.45 10.96 29.24
CA ARG A 798 -1.37 9.96 29.14
C ARG A 798 -1.95 8.54 29.12
N LEU A 799 -1.97 7.89 27.96
CA LEU A 799 -2.16 6.44 27.85
C LEU A 799 -0.92 5.73 28.42
N GLY A 800 -0.94 5.39 29.71
CA GLY A 800 0.16 4.65 30.35
C GLY A 800 0.09 4.50 31.87
N VAL A 801 -0.71 3.52 32.32
CA VAL A 801 -0.54 2.62 33.49
C VAL A 801 -0.67 3.19 34.92
N THR A 802 -1.67 2.69 35.66
CA THR A 802 -1.48 1.92 36.93
C THR A 802 -2.79 1.25 37.36
N MET A 803 -2.86 -0.08 37.28
CA MET A 803 -3.60 -0.90 38.25
C MET A 803 -2.74 -2.11 38.61
N SER A 804 -1.79 -1.87 39.53
CA SER A 804 -1.37 -2.90 40.48
C SER A 804 -2.26 -2.79 41.72
N THR A 805 -2.65 -3.96 42.26
CA THR A 805 -3.30 -4.19 43.56
C THR A 805 -4.72 -3.66 43.74
N TYR A 806 -5.73 -4.49 43.41
CA TYR A 806 -6.53 -5.26 44.36
C TYR A 806 -7.25 -6.41 43.65
#